data_AF-A0A402D0D9-F1
#
_entry.id   AF-A0A402D0D9-F1
#
_cell.length_a   1.000
_cell.length_b   1.000
_cell.length_c   1.000
_cell.angle_alpha   90.00
_cell.angle_beta   90.00
_cell.angle_gamma   90.00
#
_symmetry.space_group_name_H-M   'P 1'
#
loop_
_entity.id
_entity.type
_entity.pdbx_description
1 polymer ?
#
loop_
_entity_poly.entity_id
_entity_poly.type
_entity_poly.pdbx_seq_one_letter_code
_entity_poly.pdbx_strand_id
1 'polypeptide(L)'
;MKTTIAILVSAGALAVATAFWATPARAQFSSGALYRLQCKTGGEYLDNGGSSSLSSNMGQWTNVPGNSNQQWRFISLSGGKWQLISATSGMALDNGGSTTNGDPVKQYTSSTTNSNQAWTINSAGGGYYQLVCASSGKALDNTGSTSNGTVVWQWDANLSNTNQQWLITPVQIGAATPFVSYEGESGTLGGGATTVSLTAPPTTKFSSPQLEASGHAYTHLAATGQYVQWTNNTGHSINAINVRYSIPDSSGGGGVTSTLDLYVNGTFRQAINVNSKQTWVYETDANYDGFNQSPSAGNPHIFWDETHAFITGAGVAAGSTIRLEKDSANSASYYNIDVVDLEAPPAALTQPANSLSIATYGAVANNSGSDSTAAIQNCINDAQSQGKSVWIPQGTYYLNTTSGLSANGITIQGAGMWYSTIYYNPPLPASSTNNVFSPYSCTLKNFAIDGVALSPGAGDGNGGAINIKGSNWLIDSLWIQHEGAGVWADGTNGVVQNCRVDSTWADGINLNNGNTNNVGNNLTAQNNFVRGTGDDGIAINDDSTSQQMTNITVLNNTVVAPWWANNIGIYGGTNDFVANNLCMDSVKEYGISIGVFTGNGSAGSLLTGYIEGNTVLRGGSFGYGNKYPGMGVGVTGTTTSVNNVTVCGNTIQGSMFDGMDIFSGTNMGIYYNNIASPGLAGIVIDSSAHGNAAFIDDIVQGLNAGQPAYTKNASSANFTTSGSGNVGFTP
;
A
#
# COMPACT_ATOMS: atom_id res chain seq x y z
N MET A 1 10.22 -3.40 -54.34
CA MET A 1 10.91 -4.31 -53.40
C MET A 1 11.79 -3.49 -52.48
N LYS A 2 11.29 -3.15 -51.29
CA LYS A 2 12.10 -2.71 -50.16
C LYS A 2 11.45 -3.34 -48.93
N THR A 3 12.18 -4.26 -48.32
CA THR A 3 11.77 -5.10 -47.21
C THR A 3 12.05 -4.33 -45.93
N THR A 4 11.01 -3.94 -45.18
CA THR A 4 11.16 -3.38 -43.83
C THR A 4 11.01 -4.53 -42.85
N ILE A 5 12.12 -4.86 -42.18
CA ILE A 5 12.17 -5.81 -41.06
C ILE A 5 11.63 -5.07 -39.83
N ALA A 6 10.44 -5.44 -39.37
CA ALA A 6 9.91 -5.02 -38.08
C ALA A 6 10.51 -5.93 -37.00
N ILE A 7 11.25 -5.33 -36.08
CA ILE A 7 11.73 -5.99 -34.85
C ILE A 7 10.53 -6.06 -33.91
N LEU A 8 10.06 -7.27 -33.62
CA LEU A 8 9.12 -7.53 -32.52
C LEU A 8 9.86 -7.29 -31.20
N VAL A 9 9.48 -6.23 -30.48
CA VAL A 9 9.73 -6.14 -29.03
C VAL A 9 8.46 -6.66 -28.37
N SER A 10 8.59 -7.74 -27.61
CA SER A 10 7.50 -8.46 -26.94
C SER A 10 6.86 -7.60 -25.85
N ALA A 11 5.67 -7.04 -26.15
CA ALA A 11 4.75 -6.51 -25.17
C ALA A 11 4.15 -7.67 -24.36
N GLY A 12 4.79 -8.01 -23.25
CA GLY A 12 4.40 -9.09 -22.36
C GLY A 12 4.58 -8.72 -20.90
N ALA A 13 4.19 -7.50 -20.52
CA ALA A 13 4.16 -7.03 -19.13
C ALA A 13 3.31 -5.76 -19.02
N LEU A 14 2.00 -5.82 -19.29
CA LEU A 14 1.09 -4.71 -18.94
C LEU A 14 -0.39 -5.16 -18.95
N ALA A 15 -0.80 -5.91 -17.93
CA ALA A 15 -2.22 -6.19 -17.68
C ALA A 15 -2.46 -6.54 -16.20
N VAL A 16 -2.02 -5.71 -15.27
CA VAL A 16 -2.40 -5.85 -13.84
C VAL A 16 -2.85 -4.52 -13.18
N ALA A 17 -2.87 -3.38 -13.87
CA ALA A 17 -3.28 -2.10 -13.25
C ALA A 17 -4.41 -1.32 -13.95
N THR A 18 -5.09 -1.85 -14.97
CA THR A 18 -6.17 -1.12 -15.65
C THR A 18 -7.38 -2.00 -15.92
N ALA A 19 -8.39 -1.97 -15.02
CA ALA A 19 -9.82 -2.09 -15.36
C ALA A 19 -10.67 -2.25 -14.08
N PHE A 20 -11.35 -1.19 -13.67
CA PHE A 20 -12.62 -1.32 -12.96
C PHE A 20 -13.64 -0.29 -13.47
N TRP A 21 -14.73 -0.85 -14.04
CA TRP A 21 -16.04 -0.28 -14.36
C TRP A 21 -16.27 0.43 -15.70
N ALA A 22 -16.57 -0.39 -16.72
CA ALA A 22 -17.64 -0.12 -17.68
C ALA A 22 -18.32 -1.46 -18.06
N THR A 23 -19.65 -1.56 -18.04
CA THR A 23 -20.39 -2.71 -18.60
C THR A 23 -21.41 -2.24 -19.64
N PRO A 24 -21.58 -3.00 -20.74
CA PRO A 24 -22.41 -4.21 -20.71
C PRO A 24 -21.72 -5.49 -21.20
N ALA A 25 -22.02 -6.60 -20.50
CA ALA A 25 -21.91 -8.03 -20.86
C ALA A 25 -20.57 -8.59 -21.41
N ARG A 26 -19.93 -9.42 -20.55
CA ARG A 26 -18.71 -10.26 -20.72
C ARG A 26 -17.34 -9.55 -20.65
N ALA A 27 -16.99 -9.13 -19.45
CA ALA A 27 -15.95 -9.79 -18.64
C ALA A 27 -16.26 -9.52 -17.16
N GLN A 28 -16.81 -10.51 -16.45
CA GLN A 28 -17.29 -10.33 -15.08
C GLN A 28 -16.21 -10.64 -14.02
N PHE A 29 -15.13 -11.30 -14.45
CA PHE A 29 -13.97 -11.64 -13.63
C PHE A 29 -12.69 -11.37 -14.43
N SER A 30 -11.63 -10.99 -13.73
CA SER A 30 -10.30 -10.77 -14.28
C SER A 30 -9.44 -12.00 -14.01
N SER A 31 -8.84 -12.57 -15.06
CA SER A 31 -7.91 -13.68 -14.90
C SER A 31 -6.71 -13.24 -14.07
N GLY A 32 -6.33 -14.03 -13.06
CA GLY A 32 -5.26 -13.73 -12.12
C GLY A 32 -5.70 -12.96 -10.86
N ALA A 33 -6.91 -12.40 -10.83
CA ALA A 33 -7.41 -11.69 -9.65
C ALA A 33 -7.93 -12.65 -8.56
N LEU A 34 -7.84 -12.20 -7.31
CA LEU A 34 -8.35 -12.90 -6.12
C LEU A 34 -9.81 -12.55 -5.86
N TYR A 35 -10.60 -13.54 -5.49
CA TYR A 35 -12.01 -13.42 -5.16
C TYR A 35 -12.37 -14.21 -3.91
N ARG A 36 -13.48 -13.82 -3.27
CA ARG A 36 -14.13 -14.57 -2.20
C ARG A 36 -15.50 -15.01 -2.68
N LEU A 37 -15.94 -16.19 -2.22
CA LEU A 37 -17.22 -16.78 -2.61
C LEU A 37 -18.08 -16.96 -1.36
N GLN A 38 -19.11 -16.15 -1.19
CA GLN A 38 -20.04 -16.24 -0.06
C GLN A 38 -21.31 -16.99 -0.49
N CYS A 39 -21.65 -18.10 0.15
CA CYS A 39 -22.90 -18.79 -0.15
C CYS A 39 -24.10 -17.95 0.27
N LYS A 40 -25.13 -17.89 -0.57
CA LYS A 40 -26.38 -17.18 -0.26
C LYS A 40 -27.13 -17.83 0.90
N THR A 41 -27.12 -19.16 0.97
CA THR A 41 -27.59 -19.87 2.16
C THR A 41 -26.51 -19.81 3.23
N GLY A 42 -26.84 -19.29 4.41
CA GLY A 42 -25.94 -19.22 5.57
C GLY A 42 -25.02 -18.00 5.61
N GLY A 43 -24.48 -17.57 4.47
CA GLY A 43 -23.60 -16.40 4.40
C GLY A 43 -22.14 -16.69 4.73
N GLU A 44 -21.76 -17.97 4.89
CA GLU A 44 -20.37 -18.41 5.01
C GLU A 44 -19.64 -18.38 3.66
N TYR A 45 -18.33 -18.31 3.72
CA TYR A 45 -17.41 -18.22 2.61
C TYR A 45 -16.80 -19.57 2.31
N LEU A 46 -16.63 -19.89 1.02
CA LEU A 46 -15.84 -21.05 0.57
C LEU A 46 -14.42 -20.92 1.11
N ASP A 47 -13.98 -21.95 1.81
CA ASP A 47 -12.78 -21.89 2.64
C ASP A 47 -12.05 -23.24 2.56
N ASN A 48 -10.74 -23.22 2.37
CA ASN A 48 -9.93 -24.45 2.31
C ASN A 48 -9.56 -25.03 3.69
N GLY A 49 -10.01 -24.40 4.78
CA GLY A 49 -9.77 -24.77 6.17
C GLY A 49 -8.32 -24.57 6.62
N GLY A 50 -7.53 -23.78 5.90
CA GLY A 50 -6.09 -23.64 6.15
C GLY A 50 -5.27 -24.85 5.72
N SER A 51 -5.87 -25.78 4.96
CA SER A 51 -5.20 -27.03 4.60
C SER A 51 -4.26 -26.84 3.40
N SER A 52 -3.04 -27.35 3.55
CA SER A 52 -2.05 -27.51 2.48
C SER A 52 -2.00 -28.91 1.87
N SER A 53 -2.83 -29.84 2.37
CA SER A 53 -2.79 -31.24 1.95
C SER A 53 -3.59 -31.48 0.67
N LEU A 54 -3.03 -32.33 -0.21
CA LEU A 54 -3.71 -32.84 -1.39
C LEU A 54 -5.00 -33.56 -0.99
N SER A 55 -6.07 -33.35 -1.77
CA SER A 55 -7.38 -33.96 -1.59
C SER A 55 -8.12 -33.60 -0.29
N SER A 56 -7.68 -32.58 0.45
CA SER A 56 -8.47 -32.02 1.55
C SER A 56 -9.79 -31.46 1.03
N ASN A 57 -10.88 -31.76 1.75
CA ASN A 57 -12.21 -31.26 1.41
C ASN A 57 -12.30 -29.75 1.65
N MET A 58 -13.07 -29.08 0.81
CA MET A 58 -13.42 -27.67 1.00
C MET A 58 -14.52 -27.56 2.03
N GLY A 59 -14.44 -26.53 2.87
CA GLY A 59 -15.46 -26.19 3.84
C GLY A 59 -16.02 -24.79 3.62
N GLN A 60 -16.82 -24.35 4.59
CA GLN A 60 -17.31 -22.99 4.65
C GLN A 60 -17.16 -22.39 6.05
N TRP A 61 -16.80 -21.11 6.13
CA TRP A 61 -16.67 -20.37 7.39
C TRP A 61 -17.15 -18.93 7.28
N THR A 62 -17.53 -18.34 8.42
CA THR A 62 -17.78 -16.89 8.55
C THR A 62 -16.59 -16.07 8.05
N ASN A 63 -16.86 -14.90 7.46
CA ASN A 63 -15.82 -14.01 6.93
C ASN A 63 -14.79 -13.63 8.02
N VAL A 64 -13.52 -13.84 7.71
CA VAL A 64 -12.40 -13.30 8.49
C VAL A 64 -11.59 -12.37 7.57
N PRO A 65 -11.57 -11.04 7.82
CA PRO A 65 -10.81 -10.12 6.99
C PRO A 65 -9.34 -10.53 6.85
N GLY A 66 -8.79 -10.44 5.63
CA GLY A 66 -7.41 -10.83 5.36
C GLY A 66 -7.15 -12.33 5.26
N ASN A 67 -8.03 -13.20 5.77
CA ASN A 67 -7.78 -14.64 5.82
C ASN A 67 -7.63 -15.23 4.42
N SER A 68 -6.43 -15.71 4.09
CA SER A 68 -6.11 -16.30 2.78
C SER A 68 -6.97 -17.53 2.46
N ASN A 69 -7.49 -18.24 3.48
CA ASN A 69 -8.24 -19.49 3.31
C ASN A 69 -9.53 -19.29 2.53
N GLN A 70 -10.08 -18.07 2.58
CA GLN A 70 -11.34 -17.66 1.97
C GLN A 70 -11.14 -16.99 0.60
N GLN A 71 -9.89 -16.94 0.12
CA GLN A 71 -9.50 -16.23 -1.08
C GLN A 71 -9.10 -17.21 -2.20
N TRP A 72 -9.57 -16.92 -3.40
CA TRP A 72 -9.47 -17.81 -4.56
C TRP A 72 -9.06 -17.02 -5.80
N ARG A 73 -7.90 -17.34 -6.38
CA ARG A 73 -7.39 -16.74 -7.62
C ARG A 73 -8.08 -17.37 -8.82
N PHE A 74 -8.75 -16.55 -9.62
CA PHE A 74 -9.53 -17.02 -10.77
C PHE A 74 -8.63 -17.02 -12.01
N ILE A 75 -8.44 -18.17 -12.64
CA ILE A 75 -7.66 -18.30 -13.89
C ILE A 75 -8.63 -18.60 -15.05
N SER A 76 -8.63 -17.75 -16.07
CA SER A 76 -9.46 -17.95 -17.25
C SER A 76 -8.95 -19.12 -18.08
N LEU A 77 -9.86 -20.01 -18.49
CA LEU A 77 -9.61 -21.14 -19.36
C LEU A 77 -10.37 -20.98 -20.69
N SER A 78 -9.97 -21.78 -21.68
CA SER A 78 -10.70 -21.84 -22.95
C SER A 78 -12.18 -22.23 -22.77
N GLY A 79 -13.03 -21.78 -23.69
CA GLY A 79 -14.47 -22.09 -23.65
C GLY A 79 -15.26 -21.36 -22.56
N GLY A 80 -14.70 -20.29 -21.96
CA GLY A 80 -15.39 -19.49 -20.94
C GLY A 80 -15.42 -20.13 -19.55
N LYS A 81 -14.58 -21.13 -19.31
CA LYS A 81 -14.41 -21.81 -18.02
C LYS A 81 -13.35 -21.11 -17.17
N TRP A 82 -13.35 -21.42 -15.89
CA TRP A 82 -12.44 -20.85 -14.90
C TRP A 82 -11.87 -21.93 -14.00
N GLN A 83 -10.62 -21.75 -13.59
CA GLN A 83 -10.01 -22.47 -12.48
C GLN A 83 -10.01 -21.55 -11.26
N LEU A 84 -10.24 -22.10 -10.06
CA LEU A 84 -10.19 -21.36 -8.81
C LEU A 84 -9.04 -21.91 -7.97
N ILE A 85 -8.01 -21.12 -7.75
CA ILE A 85 -6.79 -21.51 -7.03
C ILE A 85 -6.83 -20.92 -5.62
N SER A 86 -6.75 -21.73 -4.58
CA SER A 86 -6.71 -21.22 -3.20
C SER A 86 -5.49 -20.30 -3.00
N ALA A 87 -5.68 -19.13 -2.38
CA ALA A 87 -4.58 -18.24 -2.02
C ALA A 87 -3.70 -18.85 -0.91
N THR A 88 -4.32 -19.64 -0.02
CA THR A 88 -3.62 -20.36 1.04
C THR A 88 -2.89 -21.59 0.55
N SER A 89 -3.34 -22.25 -0.52
CA SER A 89 -2.81 -23.57 -0.87
C SER A 89 -2.35 -23.76 -2.31
N GLY A 90 -2.38 -22.74 -3.18
CA GLY A 90 -1.91 -22.82 -4.58
C GLY A 90 -2.59 -23.91 -5.43
N MET A 91 -3.50 -24.69 -4.84
CA MET A 91 -4.19 -25.82 -5.42
C MET A 91 -5.56 -25.38 -5.95
N ALA A 92 -6.03 -26.08 -6.97
CA ALA A 92 -7.29 -25.79 -7.61
C ALA A 92 -8.47 -26.45 -6.88
N LEU A 93 -9.60 -25.75 -6.86
CA LEU A 93 -10.90 -26.31 -6.55
C LEU A 93 -11.23 -27.43 -7.54
N ASP A 94 -11.41 -28.66 -7.03
CA ASP A 94 -11.48 -29.90 -7.80
C ASP A 94 -12.64 -30.76 -7.29
N ASN A 95 -13.49 -31.27 -8.20
CA ASN A 95 -14.61 -32.14 -7.83
C ASN A 95 -14.21 -33.63 -7.64
N GLY A 96 -12.92 -33.93 -7.71
CA GLY A 96 -12.32 -35.25 -7.61
C GLY A 96 -12.58 -36.20 -8.76
N GLY A 97 -13.13 -35.72 -9.88
CA GLY A 97 -13.58 -36.56 -10.99
C GLY A 97 -14.87 -37.33 -10.70
N SER A 98 -15.56 -37.02 -9.59
CA SER A 98 -16.85 -37.63 -9.29
C SER A 98 -17.97 -37.03 -10.13
N THR A 99 -18.92 -37.88 -10.53
CA THR A 99 -20.18 -37.49 -11.18
C THR A 99 -21.40 -37.78 -10.31
N THR A 100 -21.23 -37.94 -8.99
CA THR A 100 -22.28 -38.31 -8.04
C THR A 100 -22.71 -37.11 -7.18
N ASN A 101 -24.00 -37.03 -6.85
CA ASN A 101 -24.50 -36.03 -5.90
C ASN A 101 -24.04 -36.38 -4.48
N GLY A 102 -23.63 -35.37 -3.72
CA GLY A 102 -23.22 -35.55 -2.33
C GLY A 102 -21.81 -36.08 -2.17
N ASP A 103 -20.99 -36.00 -3.22
CA ASP A 103 -19.54 -36.18 -3.11
C ASP A 103 -18.84 -34.84 -2.84
N PRO A 104 -17.78 -34.83 -2.02
CA PRO A 104 -17.16 -33.59 -1.56
C PRO A 104 -16.36 -32.93 -2.66
N VAL A 105 -16.37 -31.60 -2.69
CA VAL A 105 -15.40 -30.82 -3.46
C VAL A 105 -14.15 -30.65 -2.61
N LYS A 106 -12.98 -30.72 -3.25
CA LYS A 106 -11.67 -30.75 -2.59
C LYS A 106 -10.68 -29.84 -3.30
N GLN A 107 -9.45 -29.78 -2.80
CA GLN A 107 -8.33 -29.15 -3.49
C GLN A 107 -7.38 -30.18 -4.09
N TYR A 108 -6.77 -29.85 -5.23
CA TYR A 108 -5.78 -30.69 -5.90
C TYR A 108 -4.76 -29.86 -6.68
N THR A 109 -3.60 -30.45 -7.03
CA THR A 109 -2.58 -29.78 -7.83
C THR A 109 -3.19 -29.15 -9.08
N SER A 110 -2.88 -27.86 -9.29
CA SER A 110 -3.44 -27.08 -10.39
C SER A 110 -3.04 -27.63 -11.76
N SER A 111 -4.03 -27.81 -12.64
CA SER A 111 -3.83 -28.15 -14.06
C SER A 111 -4.90 -27.47 -14.93
N THR A 112 -4.46 -26.59 -15.83
CA THR A 112 -5.34 -25.84 -16.74
C THR A 112 -6.04 -26.70 -17.79
N THR A 113 -5.63 -27.97 -17.94
CA THR A 113 -6.23 -28.96 -18.85
C THR A 113 -7.16 -29.95 -18.14
N ASN A 114 -7.21 -29.95 -16.81
CA ASN A 114 -8.03 -30.89 -16.05
C ASN A 114 -9.50 -30.42 -15.97
N SER A 115 -10.43 -31.18 -16.57
CA SER A 115 -11.85 -30.86 -16.57
C SER A 115 -12.51 -30.87 -15.19
N ASN A 116 -11.91 -31.53 -14.20
CA ASN A 116 -12.40 -31.56 -12.81
C ASN A 116 -12.18 -30.22 -12.09
N GLN A 117 -11.26 -29.41 -12.60
CA GLN A 117 -10.85 -28.11 -12.06
C GLN A 117 -11.38 -26.95 -12.91
N ALA A 118 -12.14 -27.25 -13.96
CA ALA A 118 -12.69 -26.27 -14.87
C ALA A 118 -14.17 -26.03 -14.54
N TRP A 119 -14.51 -24.81 -14.13
CA TRP A 119 -15.84 -24.44 -13.66
C TRP A 119 -16.47 -23.42 -14.61
N THR A 120 -17.73 -23.62 -14.96
CA THR A 120 -18.55 -22.60 -15.64
C THR A 120 -19.24 -21.76 -14.58
N ILE A 121 -19.17 -20.44 -14.70
CA ILE A 121 -19.76 -19.51 -13.72
C ILE A 121 -21.00 -18.86 -14.33
N ASN A 122 -22.18 -19.26 -13.87
CA ASN A 122 -23.47 -18.84 -14.40
C ASN A 122 -24.12 -17.79 -13.49
N SER A 123 -24.52 -16.63 -14.04
CA SER A 123 -25.20 -15.57 -13.28
C SER A 123 -26.59 -16.00 -12.81
N ALA A 124 -26.83 -15.91 -11.50
CA ALA A 124 -28.15 -16.02 -10.87
C ALA A 124 -28.80 -14.64 -10.61
N GLY A 125 -28.10 -13.54 -10.95
CA GLY A 125 -28.55 -12.17 -10.70
C GLY A 125 -28.12 -11.63 -9.33
N GLY A 126 -28.10 -10.31 -9.18
CA GLY A 126 -27.76 -9.65 -7.91
C GLY A 126 -26.34 -9.93 -7.38
N GLY A 127 -25.39 -10.26 -8.27
CA GLY A 127 -24.02 -10.62 -7.90
C GLY A 127 -23.83 -12.09 -7.49
N TYR A 128 -24.88 -12.90 -7.50
CA TYR A 128 -24.79 -14.33 -7.20
C TYR A 128 -24.52 -15.16 -8.46
N TYR A 129 -23.73 -16.22 -8.29
CA TYR A 129 -23.34 -17.13 -9.34
C TYR A 129 -23.43 -18.59 -8.92
N GLN A 130 -23.74 -19.46 -9.88
CA GLN A 130 -23.58 -20.90 -9.74
C GLN A 130 -22.30 -21.34 -10.44
N LEU A 131 -21.48 -22.15 -9.75
CA LEU A 131 -20.25 -22.72 -10.28
C LEU A 131 -20.51 -24.18 -10.66
N VAL A 132 -20.46 -24.50 -11.95
CA VAL A 132 -20.75 -25.84 -12.49
C VAL A 132 -19.46 -26.50 -13.00
N CYS A 133 -19.09 -27.63 -12.41
CA CYS A 133 -17.89 -28.37 -12.81
C CYS A 133 -18.05 -28.95 -14.22
N ALA A 134 -17.03 -28.79 -15.07
CA ALA A 134 -17.07 -29.19 -16.46
C ALA A 134 -17.06 -30.72 -16.65
N SER A 135 -16.50 -31.49 -15.72
CA SER A 135 -16.45 -32.95 -15.84
C SER A 135 -17.77 -33.63 -15.44
N SER A 136 -18.48 -33.09 -14.44
CA SER A 136 -19.70 -33.70 -13.90
C SER A 136 -21.00 -33.01 -14.28
N GLY A 137 -20.96 -31.74 -14.70
CA GLY A 137 -22.16 -30.91 -14.90
C GLY A 137 -22.87 -30.54 -13.60
N LYS A 138 -22.25 -30.79 -12.44
CA LYS A 138 -22.81 -30.52 -11.10
C LYS A 138 -22.30 -29.21 -10.53
N ALA A 139 -23.12 -28.58 -9.70
CA ALA A 139 -22.85 -27.29 -9.08
C ALA A 139 -22.19 -27.45 -7.70
N LEU A 140 -21.34 -26.48 -7.34
CA LEU A 140 -20.83 -26.28 -5.98
C LEU A 140 -22.00 -25.96 -5.03
N ASP A 141 -22.19 -26.77 -3.99
CA ASP A 141 -23.38 -26.75 -3.14
C ASP A 141 -22.98 -26.88 -1.66
N ASN A 142 -23.41 -25.92 -0.83
CA ASN A 142 -23.13 -25.97 0.61
C ASN A 142 -24.12 -26.86 1.41
N THR A 143 -25.03 -27.57 0.72
CA THR A 143 -26.07 -28.45 1.25
C THR A 143 -27.06 -27.80 2.21
N GLY A 144 -27.14 -26.46 2.19
CA GLY A 144 -28.04 -25.69 3.04
C GLY A 144 -27.55 -25.54 4.48
N SER A 145 -26.27 -25.84 4.73
CA SER A 145 -25.66 -25.66 6.04
C SER A 145 -25.36 -24.18 6.31
N THR A 146 -25.47 -23.80 7.58
CA THR A 146 -25.07 -22.49 8.13
C THR A 146 -24.05 -22.65 9.26
N SER A 147 -23.28 -23.75 9.21
CA SER A 147 -22.31 -24.11 10.25
C SER A 147 -20.90 -24.05 9.69
N ASN A 148 -20.03 -23.31 10.40
CA ASN A 148 -18.60 -23.27 10.17
C ASN A 148 -18.00 -24.68 10.12
N GLY A 149 -17.13 -24.92 9.16
CA GLY A 149 -16.44 -26.20 8.94
C GLY A 149 -17.27 -27.28 8.25
N THR A 150 -18.51 -26.98 7.83
CA THR A 150 -19.26 -27.93 7.02
C THR A 150 -18.60 -28.09 5.66
N VAL A 151 -18.40 -29.34 5.23
CA VAL A 151 -17.88 -29.66 3.90
C VAL A 151 -18.81 -29.10 2.82
N VAL A 152 -18.23 -28.58 1.75
CA VAL A 152 -18.92 -28.15 0.53
C VAL A 152 -18.91 -29.30 -0.48
N TRP A 153 -20.06 -29.58 -1.07
CA TRP A 153 -20.31 -30.76 -1.90
C TRP A 153 -20.61 -30.34 -3.34
N GLN A 154 -20.79 -31.33 -4.22
CA GLN A 154 -21.41 -31.11 -5.52
C GLN A 154 -22.82 -31.71 -5.59
N TRP A 155 -23.72 -31.03 -6.29
CA TRP A 155 -25.09 -31.49 -6.52
C TRP A 155 -25.58 -31.13 -7.92
N ASP A 156 -26.69 -31.71 -8.36
CA ASP A 156 -27.31 -31.35 -9.64
C ASP A 156 -27.56 -29.84 -9.71
N ALA A 157 -27.13 -29.25 -10.83
CA ALA A 157 -27.18 -27.81 -11.03
C ALA A 157 -28.64 -27.32 -11.09
N ASN A 158 -29.01 -26.50 -10.13
CA ASN A 158 -30.28 -25.79 -10.09
C ASN A 158 -30.02 -24.31 -9.75
N LEU A 159 -30.12 -23.44 -10.76
CA LEU A 159 -29.79 -22.02 -10.62
C LEU A 159 -30.73 -21.28 -9.64
N SER A 160 -31.90 -21.83 -9.29
CA SER A 160 -32.79 -21.26 -8.27
C SER A 160 -32.50 -21.74 -6.86
N ASN A 161 -31.60 -22.71 -6.67
CA ASN A 161 -31.23 -23.23 -5.35
C ASN A 161 -30.22 -22.28 -4.68
N THR A 162 -30.59 -21.69 -3.54
CA THR A 162 -29.74 -20.74 -2.82
C THR A 162 -28.47 -21.36 -2.26
N ASN A 163 -28.44 -22.69 -2.07
CA ASN A 163 -27.23 -23.42 -1.63
C ASN A 163 -26.13 -23.45 -2.71
N GLN A 164 -26.50 -23.16 -3.96
CA GLN A 164 -25.63 -23.14 -5.13
C GLN A 164 -25.40 -21.73 -5.66
N GLN A 165 -25.89 -20.71 -4.95
CA GLN A 165 -25.72 -19.30 -5.31
C GLN A 165 -24.62 -18.70 -4.44
N TRP A 166 -23.50 -18.37 -5.06
CA TRP A 166 -22.33 -17.78 -4.42
C TRP A 166 -22.17 -16.33 -4.84
N LEU A 167 -22.21 -15.40 -3.89
CA LEU A 167 -21.81 -14.02 -4.11
C LEU A 167 -20.30 -14.00 -4.28
N ILE A 168 -19.83 -13.69 -5.50
CA ILE A 168 -18.41 -13.63 -5.82
C ILE A 168 -17.97 -12.17 -5.77
N THR A 169 -17.07 -11.84 -4.84
CA THR A 169 -16.54 -10.48 -4.65
C THR A 169 -15.02 -10.48 -4.81
N PRO A 170 -14.42 -9.49 -5.49
CA PRO A 170 -12.98 -9.34 -5.49
C PRO A 170 -12.44 -9.25 -4.06
N VAL A 171 -11.28 -9.86 -3.81
CA VAL A 171 -10.48 -9.54 -2.62
C VAL A 171 -9.94 -8.13 -2.82
N GLN A 172 -10.14 -7.27 -1.83
CA GLN A 172 -9.48 -5.98 -1.82
C GLN A 172 -7.99 -6.22 -1.53
N ILE A 173 -7.14 -5.72 -2.42
CA ILE A 173 -5.69 -5.64 -2.22
C ILE A 173 -5.34 -4.15 -2.22
N GLY A 174 -4.56 -3.72 -1.24
CA GLY A 174 -4.33 -2.31 -0.99
C GLY A 174 -5.53 -1.59 -0.39
N ALA A 175 -5.39 -0.28 -0.25
CA ALA A 175 -6.42 0.60 0.25
C ALA A 175 -7.52 0.83 -0.79
N ALA A 176 -8.78 0.79 -0.33
CA ALA A 176 -9.91 1.31 -1.07
C ALA A 176 -9.93 2.83 -0.91
N THR A 177 -9.52 3.52 -1.97
CA THR A 177 -9.44 4.98 -2.02
C THR A 177 -10.69 5.57 -2.70
N PRO A 178 -11.13 6.78 -2.30
CA PRO A 178 -12.22 7.49 -2.99
C PRO A 178 -11.76 8.18 -4.29
N PHE A 179 -10.46 8.14 -4.58
CA PHE A 179 -9.84 8.72 -5.77
C PHE A 179 -9.37 7.64 -6.74
N VAL A 180 -9.14 8.03 -8.00
CA VAL A 180 -8.50 7.18 -9.01
C VAL A 180 -7.21 7.84 -9.47
N SER A 181 -6.10 7.10 -9.39
CA SER A 181 -4.78 7.55 -9.84
C SER A 181 -4.61 7.36 -11.35
N TYR A 182 -4.01 8.34 -12.02
CA TYR A 182 -3.67 8.32 -13.43
C TYR A 182 -2.19 8.64 -13.60
N GLU A 183 -1.41 7.66 -14.05
CA GLU A 183 0.02 7.81 -14.25
C GLU A 183 0.36 8.78 -15.39
N GLY A 184 1.39 9.58 -15.16
CA GLY A 184 1.94 10.59 -16.06
C GLY A 184 2.29 10.00 -17.41
N GLU A 185 3.07 8.93 -17.41
CA GLU A 185 3.52 8.21 -18.60
C GLU A 185 2.40 7.49 -19.34
N SER A 186 1.25 7.27 -18.70
CA SER A 186 0.05 6.68 -19.33
C SER A 186 -0.85 7.73 -19.98
N GLY A 187 -0.58 9.03 -19.77
CA GLY A 187 -1.33 10.12 -20.38
C GLY A 187 -1.00 10.34 -21.85
N THR A 188 -1.92 11.00 -22.57
CA THR A 188 -1.68 11.46 -23.94
C THR A 188 -0.78 12.70 -23.91
N LEU A 189 0.44 12.55 -24.41
CA LEU A 189 1.43 13.62 -24.50
C LEU A 189 1.17 14.55 -25.69
N GLY A 190 1.51 15.83 -25.55
CA GLY A 190 1.53 16.77 -26.67
C GLY A 190 2.51 17.91 -26.49
N GLY A 191 2.61 18.76 -27.53
CA GLY A 191 3.59 19.86 -27.59
C GLY A 191 5.06 19.42 -27.63
N GLY A 192 5.32 18.11 -27.78
CA GLY A 192 6.67 17.53 -27.69
C GLY A 192 7.09 17.11 -26.27
N ALA A 193 6.15 17.01 -25.32
CA ALA A 193 6.37 16.34 -24.04
C ALA A 193 6.87 14.90 -24.25
N THR A 194 7.64 14.38 -23.29
CA THR A 194 8.26 13.05 -23.38
C THR A 194 8.05 12.26 -22.10
N THR A 195 7.89 10.95 -22.22
CA THR A 195 8.02 10.02 -21.08
C THR A 195 9.48 9.81 -20.74
N VAL A 196 9.79 9.78 -19.44
CA VAL A 196 11.08 9.34 -18.91
C VAL A 196 10.83 8.13 -18.01
N SER A 197 11.60 7.05 -18.18
CA SER A 197 11.40 5.79 -17.44
C SER A 197 12.72 5.17 -17.00
N LEU A 198 12.69 4.44 -15.89
CA LEU A 198 13.76 3.54 -15.50
C LEU A 198 13.73 2.31 -16.43
N THR A 199 14.79 2.14 -17.22
CA THR A 199 14.87 1.06 -18.24
C THR A 199 15.77 -0.09 -17.85
N ALA A 200 16.53 0.06 -16.76
CA ALA A 200 17.40 -0.94 -16.19
C ALA A 200 17.54 -0.70 -14.67
N PRO A 201 17.85 -1.74 -13.88
CA PRO A 201 18.14 -1.57 -12.45
C PRO A 201 19.27 -0.56 -12.22
N PRO A 202 19.23 0.21 -11.10
CA PRO A 202 20.26 1.16 -10.76
C PRO A 202 21.62 0.47 -10.57
N THR A 203 22.68 1.09 -11.09
CA THR A 203 24.06 0.60 -10.97
C THR A 203 24.84 1.28 -9.84
N THR A 204 24.21 2.21 -9.12
CA THR A 204 24.74 2.92 -7.96
C THR A 204 23.67 2.97 -6.87
N LYS A 205 24.08 3.14 -5.61
CA LYS A 205 23.14 3.31 -4.48
C LYS A 205 22.37 4.64 -4.47
N PHE A 206 22.80 5.62 -5.26
CA PHE A 206 22.18 6.93 -5.32
C PHE A 206 20.86 6.91 -6.09
N SER A 207 19.92 7.74 -5.64
CA SER A 207 18.59 7.84 -6.22
C SER A 207 18.56 8.53 -7.60
N SER A 208 17.40 8.49 -8.26
CA SER A 208 17.10 9.27 -9.46
C SER A 208 15.61 9.57 -9.52
N PRO A 209 15.16 10.59 -10.28
CA PRO A 209 13.74 10.91 -10.40
C PRO A 209 12.91 9.72 -10.89
N GLN A 210 13.42 8.94 -11.83
CA GLN A 210 12.76 7.74 -12.36
C GLN A 210 12.66 6.63 -11.33
N LEU A 211 13.63 6.52 -10.41
CA LEU A 211 13.60 5.49 -9.37
C LEU A 211 12.50 5.80 -8.33
N GLU A 212 12.36 7.07 -7.95
CA GLU A 212 11.35 7.53 -6.97
C GLU A 212 9.94 7.75 -7.56
N ALA A 213 9.79 7.68 -8.88
CA ALA A 213 8.51 7.82 -9.55
C ALA A 213 7.62 6.59 -9.36
N SER A 214 6.30 6.80 -9.24
CA SER A 214 5.32 5.71 -9.32
C SER A 214 5.49 5.01 -10.66
N GLY A 215 5.45 3.68 -10.67
CA GLY A 215 5.67 2.91 -11.91
C GLY A 215 7.07 3.03 -12.51
N HIS A 216 8.00 3.72 -11.83
CA HIS A 216 9.32 4.11 -12.30
C HIS A 216 9.33 4.91 -13.61
N ALA A 217 8.30 5.71 -13.85
CA ALA A 217 8.20 6.55 -15.03
C ALA A 217 7.41 7.83 -14.75
N TYR A 218 7.61 8.85 -15.58
CA TYR A 218 6.89 10.12 -15.48
C TYR A 218 6.85 10.84 -16.82
N THR A 219 6.00 11.85 -16.93
CA THR A 219 6.02 12.79 -18.06
C THR A 219 6.93 13.99 -17.77
N HIS A 220 7.79 14.36 -18.72
CA HIS A 220 8.63 15.55 -18.68
C HIS A 220 8.11 16.67 -19.61
N LEU A 221 7.94 17.86 -19.04
CA LEU A 221 7.51 19.10 -19.70
C LEU A 221 8.62 20.16 -19.61
N ALA A 222 9.49 20.23 -20.62
CA ALA A 222 10.63 21.15 -20.72
C ALA A 222 10.29 22.50 -21.37
N ALA A 223 9.26 22.57 -22.21
CA ALA A 223 8.98 23.75 -23.03
C ALA A 223 7.52 24.21 -22.93
N THR A 224 7.29 25.49 -23.18
CA THR A 224 5.93 26.05 -23.24
C THR A 224 5.09 25.34 -24.31
N GLY A 225 3.84 24.99 -23.95
CA GLY A 225 2.90 24.24 -24.78
C GLY A 225 3.02 22.71 -24.65
N GLN A 226 3.97 22.20 -23.85
CA GLN A 226 4.08 20.78 -23.56
C GLN A 226 3.08 20.36 -22.47
N TYR A 227 2.43 19.22 -22.68
CA TYR A 227 1.39 18.76 -21.77
C TYR A 227 1.27 17.24 -21.69
N VAL A 228 0.61 16.80 -20.61
CA VAL A 228 0.04 15.46 -20.45
C VAL A 228 -1.47 15.57 -20.25
N GLN A 229 -2.24 14.68 -20.89
CA GLN A 229 -3.71 14.70 -20.85
C GLN A 229 -4.29 13.31 -20.58
N TRP A 230 -5.31 13.26 -19.74
CA TRP A 230 -6.10 12.06 -19.46
C TRP A 230 -7.58 12.30 -19.75
N THR A 231 -8.35 11.22 -19.77
CA THR A 231 -9.82 11.23 -19.79
C THR A 231 -10.32 10.84 -18.41
N ASN A 232 -11.27 11.60 -17.86
CA ASN A 232 -11.96 11.20 -16.64
C ASN A 232 -12.78 9.93 -16.90
N ASN A 233 -12.26 8.78 -16.48
CA ASN A 233 -12.90 7.48 -16.58
C ASN A 233 -13.38 6.95 -15.22
N THR A 234 -13.54 7.81 -14.20
CA THR A 234 -13.99 7.39 -12.87
C THR A 234 -15.47 6.96 -12.83
N GLY A 235 -16.19 7.12 -13.94
CA GLY A 235 -17.63 6.81 -14.05
C GLY A 235 -18.55 7.86 -13.42
N HIS A 236 -18.00 8.94 -12.84
CA HIS A 236 -18.75 10.03 -12.24
C HIS A 236 -18.03 11.38 -12.43
N SER A 237 -18.68 12.47 -12.03
CA SER A 237 -18.07 13.80 -12.09
C SER A 237 -17.06 13.96 -10.95
N ILE A 238 -15.84 14.40 -11.26
CA ILE A 238 -14.80 14.75 -10.27
C ILE A 238 -14.69 16.26 -10.10
N ASN A 239 -14.18 16.72 -8.96
CA ASN A 239 -14.02 18.16 -8.68
C ASN A 239 -12.77 18.48 -7.84
N ALA A 240 -11.92 17.49 -7.58
CA ALA A 240 -10.63 17.69 -6.92
C ALA A 240 -9.54 16.89 -7.62
N ILE A 241 -8.32 17.41 -7.53
CA ILE A 241 -7.11 16.82 -8.09
C ILE A 241 -5.99 16.92 -7.05
N ASN A 242 -5.26 15.82 -6.86
CA ASN A 242 -3.95 15.80 -6.24
C ASN A 242 -2.91 15.51 -7.34
N VAL A 243 -1.78 16.18 -7.30
CA VAL A 243 -0.72 16.07 -8.31
C VAL A 243 0.58 15.73 -7.59
N ARG A 244 1.19 14.59 -7.92
CA ARG A 244 2.58 14.30 -7.59
C ARG A 244 3.48 14.80 -8.70
N TYR A 245 4.38 15.72 -8.36
CA TYR A 245 5.16 16.49 -9.32
C TYR A 245 6.60 16.69 -8.86
N SER A 246 7.45 17.09 -9.80
CA SER A 246 8.77 17.61 -9.51
C SER A 246 9.07 18.82 -10.39
N ILE A 247 9.58 19.89 -9.78
CA ILE A 247 10.17 21.05 -10.46
C ILE A 247 11.63 21.18 -10.01
N PRO A 248 12.51 21.83 -10.78
CA PRO A 248 13.91 22.00 -10.40
C PRO A 248 14.09 22.68 -9.04
N ASP A 249 15.20 22.37 -8.38
CA ASP A 249 15.74 23.19 -7.30
C ASP A 249 16.25 24.55 -7.81
N SER A 250 16.46 25.48 -6.89
CA SER A 250 17.20 26.71 -7.15
C SER A 250 18.69 26.41 -7.33
N SER A 251 19.42 27.28 -8.04
CA SER A 251 20.87 27.09 -8.24
C SER A 251 21.69 27.11 -6.94
N GLY A 252 21.13 27.67 -5.86
CA GLY A 252 21.75 27.74 -4.54
C GLY A 252 21.11 26.83 -3.50
N GLY A 253 20.12 26.01 -3.88
CA GLY A 253 19.33 25.23 -2.95
C GLY A 253 18.10 25.96 -2.41
N GLY A 254 17.30 25.26 -1.59
CA GLY A 254 16.12 25.80 -0.91
C GLY A 254 14.88 25.96 -1.80
N GLY A 255 14.91 25.41 -3.01
CA GLY A 255 13.75 25.31 -3.89
C GLY A 255 13.32 26.60 -4.59
N VAL A 256 12.34 26.46 -5.47
CA VAL A 256 11.63 27.56 -6.15
C VAL A 256 10.13 27.41 -5.98
N THR A 257 9.37 28.45 -6.34
CA THR A 257 7.90 28.40 -6.42
C THR A 257 7.48 28.72 -7.84
N SER A 258 6.46 28.03 -8.32
CA SER A 258 5.86 28.24 -9.62
C SER A 258 4.38 27.86 -9.62
N THR A 259 3.78 27.86 -10.80
CA THR A 259 2.48 27.26 -11.05
C THR A 259 2.55 26.27 -12.20
N LEU A 260 1.55 25.40 -12.31
CA LEU A 260 1.30 24.51 -13.43
C LEU A 260 -0.17 24.65 -13.87
N ASP A 261 -0.40 24.80 -15.17
CA ASP A 261 -1.74 25.16 -15.65
C ASP A 261 -2.60 23.93 -15.90
N LEU A 262 -3.83 23.96 -15.35
CA LEU A 262 -4.84 22.91 -15.47
C LEU A 262 -5.89 23.30 -16.50
N TYR A 263 -6.12 22.40 -17.45
CA TYR A 263 -7.13 22.52 -18.50
C TYR A 263 -8.18 21.40 -18.37
N VAL A 264 -9.43 21.74 -18.68
CA VAL A 264 -10.52 20.78 -18.84
C VAL A 264 -11.15 20.98 -20.21
N ASN A 265 -11.25 19.90 -20.99
CA ASN A 265 -11.77 19.94 -22.37
C ASN A 265 -11.08 21.01 -23.22
N GLY A 266 -9.75 21.14 -23.07
CA GLY A 266 -8.92 22.12 -23.80
C GLY A 266 -9.09 23.57 -23.37
N THR A 267 -9.89 23.86 -22.33
CA THR A 267 -10.08 25.22 -21.78
C THR A 267 -9.32 25.37 -20.47
N PHE A 268 -8.54 26.45 -20.34
CA PHE A 268 -7.84 26.77 -19.10
C PHE A 268 -8.84 26.91 -17.93
N ARG A 269 -8.54 26.29 -16.80
CA ARG A 269 -9.39 26.31 -15.60
C ARG A 269 -8.73 27.13 -14.49
N GLN A 270 -7.51 26.79 -14.14
CA GLN A 270 -6.75 27.44 -13.07
C GLN A 270 -5.27 27.08 -13.17
N ALA A 271 -4.45 27.87 -12.49
CA ALA A 271 -3.07 27.52 -12.20
C ALA A 271 -3.01 26.80 -10.84
N ILE A 272 -2.30 25.69 -10.75
CA ILE A 272 -2.03 24.93 -9.51
C ILE A 272 -0.67 25.38 -8.98
N ASN A 273 -0.59 25.74 -7.70
CA ASN A 273 0.67 26.14 -7.07
C ASN A 273 1.57 24.92 -6.90
N VAL A 274 2.85 25.07 -7.25
CA VAL A 274 3.87 24.03 -7.09
C VAL A 274 5.16 24.65 -6.55
N ASN A 275 5.96 23.88 -5.83
CA ASN A 275 7.21 24.34 -5.27
C ASN A 275 8.23 23.20 -5.11
N SER A 276 9.48 23.53 -4.81
CA SER A 276 10.53 22.54 -4.54
C SER A 276 11.24 22.76 -3.20
N LYS A 277 10.57 23.42 -2.24
CA LYS A 277 11.17 23.80 -0.94
C LYS A 277 11.32 22.64 0.03
N GLN A 278 10.52 21.59 -0.14
CA GLN A 278 10.45 20.40 0.73
C GLN A 278 10.90 19.14 -0.03
N THR A 279 11.76 19.37 -1.03
CA THR A 279 12.35 18.38 -1.94
C THR A 279 13.79 18.81 -2.24
N TRP A 280 14.56 18.00 -2.96
CA TRP A 280 15.95 18.29 -3.31
C TRP A 280 16.86 18.45 -2.10
N VAL A 281 17.14 17.31 -1.48
CA VAL A 281 18.30 17.17 -0.59
C VAL A 281 19.41 16.42 -1.33
N TYR A 282 20.63 16.56 -0.82
CA TYR A 282 21.84 16.14 -1.49
C TYR A 282 22.72 15.28 -0.58
N GLU A 283 23.11 14.12 -1.09
CA GLU A 283 23.85 13.08 -0.38
C GLU A 283 25.19 12.76 -1.06
N THR A 284 26.13 12.19 -0.29
CA THR A 284 27.43 11.72 -0.81
C THR A 284 27.68 10.29 -0.38
N ASP A 285 28.77 9.68 -0.84
CA ASP A 285 29.18 8.37 -0.31
C ASP A 285 29.45 8.39 1.19
N ALA A 286 30.01 9.49 1.71
CA ALA A 286 30.36 9.64 3.12
C ALA A 286 29.18 10.04 4.00
N ASN A 287 28.13 10.59 3.40
CA ASN A 287 26.90 11.03 4.06
C ASN A 287 25.72 10.63 3.17
N TYR A 288 25.53 9.32 3.04
CA TYR A 288 24.40 8.73 2.33
C TYR A 288 23.14 8.93 3.19
N ASP A 289 22.00 9.23 2.55
CA ASP A 289 20.78 9.74 3.20
C ASP A 289 20.97 11.12 3.87
N GLY A 290 21.88 11.92 3.32
CA GLY A 290 22.16 13.26 3.82
C GLY A 290 21.08 14.28 3.46
N PHE A 291 20.64 15.07 4.42
CA PHE A 291 19.57 16.07 4.24
C PHE A 291 20.06 17.47 3.87
N ASN A 292 21.21 17.60 3.21
CA ASN A 292 21.76 18.92 2.88
C ASN A 292 20.99 19.51 1.70
N GLN A 293 20.41 20.70 1.83
CA GLN A 293 19.65 21.34 0.75
C GLN A 293 20.51 22.12 -0.26
N SER A 294 21.85 22.07 -0.17
CA SER A 294 22.74 22.73 -1.13
C SER A 294 23.06 21.81 -2.31
N PRO A 295 22.83 22.23 -3.56
CA PRO A 295 23.22 21.47 -4.74
C PRO A 295 24.72 21.16 -4.83
N SER A 296 25.56 21.93 -4.14
CA SER A 296 27.00 21.67 -4.08
C SER A 296 27.36 20.51 -3.13
N ALA A 297 26.40 19.97 -2.39
CA ALA A 297 26.65 18.98 -1.35
C ALA A 297 26.65 17.53 -1.85
N GLY A 298 26.24 17.24 -3.08
CA GLY A 298 26.35 15.89 -3.63
C GLY A 298 25.32 15.53 -4.70
N ASN A 299 24.92 14.26 -4.70
CA ASN A 299 23.89 13.71 -5.58
C ASN A 299 22.50 14.05 -5.03
N PRO A 300 21.56 14.50 -5.87
CA PRO A 300 20.21 14.81 -5.41
C PRO A 300 19.38 13.55 -5.12
N HIS A 301 18.43 13.68 -4.20
CA HIS A 301 17.35 12.72 -3.94
C HIS A 301 16.12 13.46 -3.39
N ILE A 302 15.00 12.74 -3.22
CA ILE A 302 13.71 13.30 -2.78
C ILE A 302 13.21 14.33 -3.81
N PHE A 303 12.90 13.83 -5.00
CA PHE A 303 12.56 14.66 -6.16
C PHE A 303 11.09 15.09 -6.19
N TRP A 304 10.22 14.35 -5.52
CA TRP A 304 8.77 14.42 -5.70
C TRP A 304 8.09 15.05 -4.50
N ASP A 305 7.17 15.95 -4.79
CA ASP A 305 6.25 16.55 -3.83
C ASP A 305 4.81 16.38 -4.33
N GLU A 306 3.85 16.65 -3.46
CA GLU A 306 2.43 16.58 -3.76
C GLU A 306 1.71 17.89 -3.48
N THR A 307 0.73 18.19 -4.32
CA THR A 307 -0.15 19.34 -4.11
C THR A 307 -1.57 19.02 -4.55
N HIS A 308 -2.53 19.49 -3.78
CA HIS A 308 -3.93 19.21 -4.01
C HIS A 308 -4.76 20.49 -4.13
N ALA A 309 -5.78 20.45 -4.99
CA ALA A 309 -6.68 21.56 -5.21
C ALA A 309 -8.09 21.10 -5.60
N PHE A 310 -9.09 21.86 -5.17
CA PHE A 310 -10.39 21.82 -5.83
C PHE A 310 -10.27 22.42 -7.24
N ILE A 311 -10.91 21.75 -8.20
CA ILE A 311 -11.03 22.21 -9.57
C ILE A 311 -12.16 23.25 -9.62
N THR A 312 -11.79 24.49 -9.89
CA THR A 312 -12.69 25.64 -10.00
C THR A 312 -13.78 25.40 -11.05
N GLY A 313 -14.99 25.93 -10.85
CA GLY A 313 -16.12 25.83 -11.80
C GLY A 313 -16.89 24.50 -11.72
N ALA A 314 -17.54 24.10 -12.82
CA ALA A 314 -18.36 22.88 -12.85
C ALA A 314 -17.50 21.61 -12.69
N GLY A 315 -18.08 20.58 -12.06
CA GLY A 315 -17.45 19.28 -11.95
C GLY A 315 -17.07 18.71 -13.33
N VAL A 316 -15.92 18.05 -13.39
CA VAL A 316 -15.39 17.44 -14.60
C VAL A 316 -16.12 16.13 -14.83
N ALA A 317 -17.10 16.14 -15.74
CA ALA A 317 -17.91 14.97 -16.05
C ALA A 317 -17.08 13.81 -16.60
N ALA A 318 -17.53 12.57 -16.37
CA ALA A 318 -16.95 11.39 -16.99
C ALA A 318 -16.88 11.55 -18.52
N GLY A 319 -15.76 11.14 -19.12
CA GLY A 319 -15.43 11.33 -20.54
C GLY A 319 -14.80 12.68 -20.88
N SER A 320 -14.80 13.66 -19.97
CA SER A 320 -14.08 14.93 -20.18
C SER A 320 -12.56 14.72 -20.12
N THR A 321 -11.80 15.57 -20.83
CA THR A 321 -10.34 15.56 -20.71
C THR A 321 -9.85 16.48 -19.60
N ILE A 322 -8.77 16.05 -18.97
CA ILE A 322 -8.04 16.79 -17.92
C ILE A 322 -6.59 16.84 -18.38
N ARG A 323 -5.99 18.02 -18.40
CA ARG A 323 -4.65 18.24 -18.95
C ARG A 323 -3.84 19.16 -18.04
N LEU A 324 -2.61 18.75 -17.75
CA LEU A 324 -1.59 19.59 -17.11
C LEU A 324 -0.62 20.06 -18.19
N GLU A 325 -0.39 21.36 -18.26
CA GLU A 325 0.38 22.00 -19.33
C GLU A 325 1.36 23.03 -18.76
N LYS A 326 2.59 23.03 -19.28
CA LYS A 326 3.54 24.12 -19.05
C LYS A 326 3.24 25.24 -20.02
N ASP A 327 2.67 26.34 -19.54
CA ASP A 327 2.43 27.57 -20.27
C ASP A 327 3.51 28.63 -20.03
N SER A 328 3.39 29.78 -20.70
CA SER A 328 4.36 30.89 -20.58
C SER A 328 4.36 31.55 -19.20
N ALA A 329 3.28 31.42 -18.43
CA ALA A 329 3.19 31.92 -17.06
C ALA A 329 3.92 31.02 -16.04
N ASN A 330 4.17 29.75 -16.41
CA ASN A 330 4.78 28.75 -15.56
C ASN A 330 6.31 28.90 -15.58
N SER A 331 6.86 29.43 -14.49
CA SER A 331 8.23 29.94 -14.38
C SER A 331 9.33 28.90 -14.17
N ALA A 332 9.02 27.68 -13.74
CA ALA A 332 10.05 26.64 -13.56
C ALA A 332 10.58 26.17 -14.92
N SER A 333 11.87 25.81 -15.00
CA SER A 333 12.49 25.45 -16.29
C SER A 333 11.94 24.15 -16.87
N TYR A 334 11.46 23.23 -16.02
CA TYR A 334 10.71 22.05 -16.42
C TYR A 334 9.70 21.64 -15.34
N TYR A 335 8.78 20.75 -15.72
CA TYR A 335 7.85 20.07 -14.81
C TYR A 335 7.88 18.58 -15.12
N ASN A 336 8.08 17.76 -14.11
CA ASN A 336 7.88 16.32 -14.19
C ASN A 336 6.55 15.99 -13.52
N ILE A 337 5.71 15.23 -14.20
CA ILE A 337 4.39 14.82 -13.74
C ILE A 337 4.41 13.30 -13.58
N ASP A 338 4.36 12.86 -12.33
CA ASP A 338 4.39 11.44 -11.96
C ASP A 338 2.99 10.86 -12.00
N VAL A 339 2.09 11.31 -11.12
CA VAL A 339 0.73 10.78 -11.03
C VAL A 339 -0.25 11.87 -10.63
N VAL A 340 -1.49 11.77 -11.12
CA VAL A 340 -2.61 12.58 -10.61
C VAL A 340 -3.69 11.71 -9.98
N ASP A 341 -4.17 12.10 -8.80
CA ASP A 341 -5.31 11.44 -8.17
C ASP A 341 -6.56 12.31 -8.36
N LEU A 342 -7.59 11.75 -9.00
CA LEU A 342 -8.84 12.45 -9.28
C LEU A 342 -9.94 11.97 -8.35
N GLU A 343 -10.61 12.92 -7.71
CA GLU A 343 -11.61 12.63 -6.68
C GLU A 343 -12.86 13.51 -6.83
N ALA A 344 -13.98 12.98 -6.33
CA ALA A 344 -15.15 13.76 -5.97
C ALA A 344 -15.31 13.77 -4.44
N PRO A 345 -14.62 14.65 -3.70
CA PRO A 345 -14.71 14.66 -2.25
C PRO A 345 -16.16 14.89 -1.80
N PRO A 346 -16.59 14.24 -0.71
CA PRO A 346 -17.92 14.49 -0.15
C PRO A 346 -18.04 15.96 0.25
N ALA A 347 -19.27 16.47 0.35
CA ALA A 347 -19.50 17.81 0.88
C ALA A 347 -18.90 17.94 2.29
N ALA A 348 -18.38 19.12 2.61
CA ALA A 348 -17.81 19.42 3.91
C ALA A 348 -18.81 19.09 5.03
N LEU A 349 -18.34 18.40 6.05
CA LEU A 349 -19.14 18.04 7.22
C LEU A 349 -19.51 19.31 8.01
N THR A 350 -20.64 19.24 8.69
CA THR A 350 -21.09 20.29 9.61
C THR A 350 -20.68 19.96 11.04
N GLN A 351 -20.55 20.99 11.88
CA GLN A 351 -20.24 20.84 13.30
C GLN A 351 -21.19 19.82 13.97
N PRO A 352 -20.67 18.76 14.61
CA PRO A 352 -21.48 17.81 15.36
C PRO A 352 -22.18 18.47 16.55
N ALA A 353 -23.36 17.97 16.91
CA ALA A 353 -23.97 18.30 18.19
C ALA A 353 -23.02 17.88 19.34
N ASN A 354 -23.08 18.59 20.48
CA ASN A 354 -22.20 18.36 21.62
C ASN A 354 -20.69 18.49 21.32
N SER A 355 -20.33 19.49 20.52
CA SER A 355 -18.94 19.85 20.22
C SER A 355 -18.65 21.32 20.52
N LEU A 356 -17.37 21.66 20.71
CA LEU A 356 -16.86 23.02 20.82
C LEU A 356 -16.04 23.35 19.57
N SER A 357 -16.27 24.51 18.97
CA SER A 357 -15.57 24.93 17.75
C SER A 357 -14.34 25.77 18.10
N ILE A 358 -13.19 25.44 17.50
CA ILE A 358 -11.95 26.20 17.71
C ILE A 358 -12.08 27.68 17.29
N ALA A 359 -12.98 28.01 16.36
CA ALA A 359 -13.23 29.38 15.92
C ALA A 359 -13.83 30.24 17.05
N THR A 360 -14.67 29.65 17.93
CA THR A 360 -15.22 30.35 19.10
C THR A 360 -14.15 30.68 20.13
N TYR A 361 -13.02 29.96 20.10
CA TYR A 361 -11.85 30.19 20.95
C TYR A 361 -10.82 31.13 20.32
N GLY A 362 -11.09 31.67 19.13
CA GLY A 362 -10.24 32.66 18.47
C GLY A 362 -9.26 32.10 17.43
N ALA A 363 -9.36 30.82 17.05
CA ALA A 363 -8.58 30.28 15.94
C ALA A 363 -9.03 30.93 14.62
N VAL A 364 -8.07 31.42 13.83
CA VAL A 364 -8.34 32.17 12.59
C VAL A 364 -7.97 31.34 11.38
N ALA A 365 -8.95 31.05 10.54
CA ALA A 365 -8.74 30.30 9.30
C ALA A 365 -7.97 31.12 8.26
N ASN A 366 -7.12 30.43 7.47
CA ASN A 366 -6.44 30.91 6.28
C ASN A 366 -5.58 32.17 6.50
N ASN A 367 -4.97 32.29 7.69
CA ASN A 367 -4.09 33.42 8.02
C ASN A 367 -2.81 32.93 8.68
N SER A 368 -1.74 32.79 7.90
CA SER A 368 -0.43 32.36 8.39
C SER A 368 0.22 33.32 9.39
N GLY A 369 -0.21 34.59 9.42
CA GLY A 369 0.22 35.56 10.44
C GLY A 369 -0.48 35.40 11.79
N SER A 370 -1.47 34.52 11.91
CA SER A 370 -2.23 34.28 13.15
C SER A 370 -1.89 32.92 13.73
N ASP A 371 -1.35 32.91 14.95
CA ASP A 371 -1.14 31.66 15.69
C ASP A 371 -2.45 31.17 16.32
N SER A 372 -2.86 29.95 15.97
CA SER A 372 -4.06 29.29 16.50
C SER A 372 -3.78 28.34 17.65
N THR A 373 -2.51 28.11 18.05
CA THR A 373 -2.15 27.11 19.07
C THR A 373 -2.90 27.31 20.38
N ALA A 374 -2.85 28.51 20.97
CA ALA A 374 -3.49 28.77 22.26
C ALA A 374 -5.02 28.63 22.18
N ALA A 375 -5.64 29.11 21.10
CA ALA A 375 -7.08 28.99 20.88
C ALA A 375 -7.51 27.52 20.79
N ILE A 376 -6.80 26.72 20.00
CA ILE A 376 -7.10 25.30 19.82
C ILE A 376 -6.88 24.53 21.13
N GLN A 377 -5.77 24.76 21.83
CA GLN A 377 -5.50 24.10 23.10
C GLN A 377 -6.54 24.46 24.17
N ASN A 378 -6.99 25.71 24.24
CA ASN A 378 -8.06 26.11 25.16
C ASN A 378 -9.39 25.42 24.81
N CYS A 379 -9.73 25.30 23.52
CA CYS A 379 -10.90 24.55 23.08
C CYS A 379 -10.81 23.06 23.47
N ILE A 380 -9.64 22.45 23.35
CA ILE A 380 -9.38 21.07 23.77
C ILE A 380 -9.58 20.92 25.28
N ASN A 381 -8.97 21.80 26.08
CA ASN A 381 -9.07 21.76 27.55
C ASN A 381 -10.54 21.85 28.02
N ASP A 382 -11.32 22.76 27.41
CA ASP A 382 -12.74 22.91 27.73
C ASP A 382 -13.58 21.72 27.24
N ALA A 383 -13.28 21.17 26.08
CA ALA A 383 -13.97 19.99 25.56
C ALA A 383 -13.75 18.79 26.50
N GLN A 384 -12.53 18.59 26.98
CA GLN A 384 -12.19 17.55 27.97
C GLN A 384 -12.94 17.75 29.29
N SER A 385 -12.98 18.97 29.83
CA SER A 385 -13.67 19.22 31.09
C SER A 385 -15.20 19.07 30.99
N GLN A 386 -15.77 19.29 29.80
CA GLN A 386 -17.21 19.22 29.55
C GLN A 386 -17.67 17.86 28.98
N GLY A 387 -16.76 16.92 28.71
CA GLY A 387 -17.09 15.67 28.02
C GLY A 387 -17.64 15.89 26.60
N LYS A 388 -17.09 16.88 25.89
CA LYS A 388 -17.46 17.26 24.53
C LYS A 388 -16.37 16.90 23.53
N SER A 389 -16.72 16.93 22.26
CA SER A 389 -15.75 16.86 21.15
C SER A 389 -15.24 18.24 20.75
N VAL A 390 -14.10 18.29 20.07
CA VAL A 390 -13.58 19.48 19.40
C VAL A 390 -13.93 19.43 17.92
N TRP A 391 -14.40 20.57 17.40
CA TRP A 391 -14.70 20.79 16.00
C TRP A 391 -13.70 21.75 15.36
N ILE A 392 -13.11 21.33 14.24
CA ILE A 392 -12.25 22.14 13.36
C ILE A 392 -13.10 22.53 12.14
N PRO A 393 -13.54 23.79 12.01
CA PRO A 393 -14.25 24.24 10.82
C PRO A 393 -13.40 24.19 9.56
N GLN A 394 -14.00 24.53 8.42
CA GLN A 394 -13.25 24.64 7.17
C GLN A 394 -12.21 25.76 7.25
N GLY A 395 -11.02 25.51 6.71
CA GLY A 395 -9.89 26.43 6.66
C GLY A 395 -8.58 25.81 7.15
N THR A 396 -7.49 26.50 6.86
CA THR A 396 -6.15 26.19 7.36
C THR A 396 -5.86 27.00 8.62
N TYR A 397 -5.51 26.33 9.71
CA TYR A 397 -5.21 26.94 11.00
C TYR A 397 -3.75 26.71 11.36
N TYR A 398 -3.02 27.81 11.53
CA TYR A 398 -1.57 27.77 11.70
C TYR A 398 -1.18 27.62 13.16
N LEU A 399 -0.25 26.73 13.44
CA LEU A 399 0.40 26.58 14.74
C LEU A 399 1.81 27.20 14.64
N ASN A 400 1.95 28.46 15.04
CA ASN A 400 3.21 29.19 14.91
C ASN A 400 4.09 29.00 16.16
N THR A 401 4.38 27.73 16.48
CA THR A 401 4.96 27.30 17.75
C THR A 401 5.84 26.07 17.58
N THR A 402 6.65 25.75 18.58
CA THR A 402 7.40 24.48 18.67
C THR A 402 6.77 23.46 19.61
N SER A 403 5.68 23.79 20.31
CA SER A 403 5.17 22.99 21.45
C SER A 403 4.08 21.96 21.12
N GLY A 404 3.44 22.01 19.94
CA GLY A 404 2.36 21.10 19.57
C GLY A 404 1.08 21.22 20.42
N LEU A 405 0.13 20.29 20.22
CA LEU A 405 -1.16 20.21 20.91
C LEU A 405 -1.27 18.90 21.71
N SER A 406 -1.94 18.95 22.87
CA SER A 406 -2.19 17.78 23.72
C SER A 406 -3.68 17.59 23.97
N ALA A 407 -4.16 16.34 23.92
CA ALA A 407 -5.54 15.99 24.18
C ALA A 407 -5.65 14.64 24.92
N ASN A 408 -6.68 14.45 25.74
CA ASN A 408 -6.92 13.18 26.44
C ASN A 408 -8.40 12.80 26.43
N GLY A 409 -8.71 11.60 25.92
CA GLY A 409 -10.02 10.97 26.06
C GLY A 409 -11.17 11.60 25.27
N ILE A 410 -10.88 12.39 24.23
CA ILE A 410 -11.90 13.12 23.45
C ILE A 410 -11.83 12.84 21.95
N THR A 411 -12.88 13.21 21.23
CA THR A 411 -12.88 13.28 19.77
C THR A 411 -12.48 14.68 19.31
N ILE A 412 -11.54 14.76 18.36
CA ILE A 412 -11.21 15.95 17.58
C ILE A 412 -11.60 15.65 16.13
N GLN A 413 -12.52 16.44 15.58
CA GLN A 413 -13.10 16.21 14.27
C GLN A 413 -13.07 17.48 13.41
N GLY A 414 -12.67 17.34 12.14
CA GLY A 414 -12.80 18.41 11.15
C GLY A 414 -13.93 18.22 10.14
N ALA A 415 -14.01 19.15 9.19
CA ALA A 415 -15.00 19.17 8.12
C ALA A 415 -14.71 18.20 6.96
N GLY A 416 -13.63 17.42 7.04
CA GLY A 416 -13.09 16.55 6.00
C GLY A 416 -11.65 16.93 5.67
N MET A 417 -10.84 15.94 5.28
CA MET A 417 -9.40 16.14 4.97
C MET A 417 -9.14 17.18 3.88
N TRP A 418 -10.07 17.38 2.95
CA TRP A 418 -9.99 18.42 1.91
C TRP A 418 -10.36 19.83 2.39
N TYR A 419 -10.91 19.98 3.58
CA TYR A 419 -11.57 21.22 4.02
C TYR A 419 -10.97 21.84 5.27
N SER A 420 -10.48 21.02 6.21
CA SER A 420 -9.95 21.47 7.49
C SER A 420 -8.50 21.05 7.62
N THR A 421 -7.58 22.01 7.76
CA THR A 421 -6.15 21.73 7.87
C THR A 421 -5.59 22.36 9.14
N ILE A 422 -4.83 21.59 9.91
CA ILE A 422 -3.92 22.11 10.93
C ILE A 422 -2.54 22.20 10.28
N TYR A 423 -1.98 23.40 10.19
CA TYR A 423 -0.69 23.63 9.54
C TYR A 423 0.37 23.95 10.59
N TYR A 424 1.36 23.08 10.78
CA TYR A 424 2.44 23.28 11.74
C TYR A 424 3.54 24.16 11.14
N ASN A 425 3.78 25.30 11.79
CA ASN A 425 4.66 26.34 11.26
C ASN A 425 5.58 26.89 12.36
N PRO A 426 6.44 26.04 12.97
CA PRO A 426 7.44 26.52 13.90
C PRO A 426 8.33 27.60 13.25
N PRO A 427 8.64 28.70 13.96
CA PRO A 427 9.60 29.68 13.46
C PRO A 427 10.98 29.05 13.24
N LEU A 428 11.50 29.11 12.02
CA LEU A 428 12.80 28.54 11.66
C LEU A 428 13.96 29.54 11.88
N PRO A 429 15.15 29.09 12.31
CA PRO A 429 15.50 27.69 12.58
C PRO A 429 14.92 27.18 13.91
N ALA A 430 14.39 25.96 13.90
CA ALA A 430 13.87 25.27 15.08
C ALA A 430 14.55 23.91 15.24
N SER A 431 15.48 23.82 16.19
CA SER A 431 16.25 22.58 16.45
C SER A 431 15.56 21.62 17.41
N SER A 432 14.43 22.02 18.01
CA SER A 432 13.62 21.18 18.88
C SER A 432 12.16 21.56 18.71
N THR A 433 11.39 20.62 18.18
CA THR A 433 9.98 20.71 17.82
C THR A 433 9.26 19.50 18.39
N ASN A 434 8.08 19.73 18.96
CA ASN A 434 7.19 18.66 19.38
C ASN A 434 6.39 18.14 18.19
N ASN A 435 5.68 17.04 18.42
CA ASN A 435 4.68 16.55 17.48
C ASN A 435 3.50 17.53 17.40
N VAL A 436 2.84 17.63 16.24
CA VAL A 436 1.64 18.47 16.04
C VAL A 436 0.56 18.10 17.06
N PHE A 437 0.29 16.80 17.22
CA PHE A 437 -0.59 16.26 18.24
C PHE A 437 0.11 15.18 19.08
N SER A 438 -0.03 15.27 20.40
CA SER A 438 0.36 14.23 21.37
C SER A 438 -0.85 13.70 22.15
N PRO A 439 -1.80 13.01 21.50
CA PRO A 439 -3.06 12.61 22.13
C PRO A 439 -2.94 11.32 22.98
N TYR A 440 -3.79 11.21 23.99
CA TYR A 440 -3.94 10.02 24.85
C TYR A 440 -5.38 9.48 24.77
N SER A 441 -5.58 8.24 24.31
CA SER A 441 -6.90 7.59 24.18
C SER A 441 -7.95 8.46 23.44
N CYS A 442 -7.54 9.17 22.39
CA CYS A 442 -8.42 10.07 21.64
C CYS A 442 -8.90 9.46 20.31
N THR A 443 -9.92 10.08 19.74
CA THR A 443 -10.31 9.90 18.34
C THR A 443 -9.96 11.15 17.54
N LEU A 444 -9.17 11.02 16.48
CA LEU A 444 -8.85 12.11 15.54
C LEU A 444 -9.44 11.74 14.18
N LYS A 445 -10.29 12.60 13.59
CA LYS A 445 -10.90 12.27 12.30
C LYS A 445 -11.29 13.43 11.39
N ASN A 446 -11.28 13.19 10.08
CA ASN A 446 -11.80 14.09 9.05
C ASN A 446 -11.10 15.47 8.99
N PHE A 447 -9.78 15.53 9.03
CA PHE A 447 -9.01 16.76 8.79
C PHE A 447 -7.62 16.43 8.25
N ALA A 448 -6.91 17.44 7.75
CA ALA A 448 -5.53 17.32 7.31
C ALA A 448 -4.55 17.90 8.34
N ILE A 449 -3.34 17.34 8.36
CA ILE A 449 -2.16 17.89 9.02
C ILE A 449 -1.11 18.11 7.95
N ASP A 450 -0.54 19.31 7.93
CA ASP A 450 0.48 19.72 6.98
C ASP A 450 1.51 20.58 7.70
N GLY A 451 2.72 20.70 7.17
CA GLY A 451 3.87 21.25 7.88
C GLY A 451 4.80 22.06 7.00
N VAL A 452 5.57 22.95 7.65
CA VAL A 452 6.65 23.72 6.99
C VAL A 452 7.99 23.00 6.98
N ALA A 453 8.08 21.77 7.53
CA ALA A 453 9.36 21.10 7.71
C ALA A 453 10.09 20.95 6.36
N LEU A 454 11.31 21.49 6.28
CA LEU A 454 12.09 21.53 5.04
C LEU A 454 12.94 20.29 4.82
N SER A 455 13.33 19.62 5.91
CA SER A 455 14.05 18.35 5.92
C SER A 455 14.07 17.79 7.36
N PRO A 456 14.56 16.56 7.59
CA PRO A 456 14.85 16.03 8.94
C PRO A 456 16.06 16.70 9.62
N GLY A 457 16.76 17.60 8.93
CA GLY A 457 17.96 18.29 9.41
C GLY A 457 17.70 19.17 10.64
N ALA A 458 18.74 19.33 11.47
CA ALA A 458 18.66 20.15 12.67
C ALA A 458 18.37 21.62 12.31
N GLY A 459 17.27 22.16 12.83
CA GLY A 459 16.86 23.55 12.57
C GLY A 459 15.76 23.69 11.52
N ASP A 460 15.41 22.63 10.79
CA ASP A 460 14.46 22.71 9.66
C ASP A 460 13.00 22.50 10.07
N GLY A 461 12.73 22.45 11.38
CA GLY A 461 11.37 22.41 11.94
C GLY A 461 10.71 21.03 11.97
N ASN A 462 11.48 19.97 11.72
CA ASN A 462 10.97 18.60 11.69
C ASN A 462 10.38 18.16 13.05
N GLY A 463 9.05 18.01 13.12
CA GLY A 463 8.33 17.37 14.22
C GLY A 463 7.40 16.29 13.67
N GLY A 464 7.06 15.24 14.42
CA GLY A 464 6.09 14.25 13.95
C GLY A 464 4.66 14.83 13.89
N ALA A 465 3.77 14.27 13.07
CA ALA A 465 2.40 14.75 13.03
C ALA A 465 1.63 14.29 14.29
N ILE A 466 1.61 12.98 14.55
CA ILE A 466 0.84 12.40 15.65
C ILE A 466 1.70 11.42 16.45
N ASN A 467 1.86 11.69 17.76
CA ASN A 467 2.37 10.72 18.72
C ASN A 467 1.24 10.30 19.67
N ILE A 468 0.55 9.20 19.34
CA ILE A 468 -0.66 8.75 20.03
C ILE A 468 -0.39 7.54 20.93
N LYS A 469 -1.07 7.52 22.09
CA LYS A 469 -0.92 6.46 23.09
C LYS A 469 -2.20 6.20 23.86
N GLY A 470 -2.17 5.21 24.74
CA GLY A 470 -3.27 4.87 25.64
C GLY A 470 -4.06 3.65 25.15
N SER A 471 -5.38 3.71 25.18
CA SER A 471 -6.21 2.57 24.78
C SER A 471 -7.43 2.98 23.98
N ASN A 472 -7.86 2.12 23.06
CA ASN A 472 -9.05 2.34 22.23
C ASN A 472 -9.02 3.69 21.49
N TRP A 473 -7.84 4.15 21.10
CA TRP A 473 -7.69 5.35 20.28
C TRP A 473 -8.00 5.03 18.81
N LEU A 474 -8.43 6.06 18.07
CA LEU A 474 -8.79 5.95 16.66
C LEU A 474 -8.25 7.15 15.87
N ILE A 475 -7.53 6.88 14.80
CA ILE A 475 -7.18 7.85 13.77
C ILE A 475 -7.92 7.43 12.51
N ASP A 476 -8.81 8.28 12.00
CA ASP A 476 -9.67 7.92 10.87
C ASP A 476 -9.79 9.06 9.87
N SER A 477 -9.50 8.79 8.59
CA SER A 477 -9.74 9.75 7.51
C SER A 477 -8.97 11.06 7.72
N LEU A 478 -7.68 10.96 8.06
CA LEU A 478 -6.74 12.08 8.05
C LEU A 478 -5.92 12.10 6.77
N TRP A 479 -5.47 13.28 6.37
CA TRP A 479 -4.43 13.47 5.35
C TRP A 479 -3.23 14.11 6.02
N ILE A 480 -2.07 13.48 6.01
CA ILE A 480 -0.86 13.93 6.72
C ILE A 480 0.28 14.11 5.73
N GLN A 481 0.88 15.30 5.69
CA GLN A 481 1.99 15.63 4.81
C GLN A 481 3.02 16.52 5.49
N HIS A 482 4.27 16.48 5.00
CA HIS A 482 5.35 17.42 5.37
C HIS A 482 5.69 17.52 6.86
N GLU A 483 5.45 16.46 7.60
CA GLU A 483 5.90 16.28 8.99
C GLU A 483 6.96 15.17 9.04
N GLY A 484 7.55 14.96 10.22
CA GLY A 484 8.47 13.87 10.56
C GLY A 484 7.86 12.49 10.31
N ALA A 485 7.54 11.76 11.38
CA ALA A 485 6.69 10.58 11.23
C ALA A 485 5.23 11.03 11.12
N GLY A 486 4.44 10.38 10.25
CA GLY A 486 3.01 10.67 10.14
C GLY A 486 2.25 10.24 11.39
N VAL A 487 2.32 8.96 11.73
CA VAL A 487 1.72 8.40 12.94
C VAL A 487 2.74 7.56 13.69
N TRP A 488 3.05 7.95 14.93
CA TRP A 488 3.87 7.18 15.85
C TRP A 488 3.00 6.72 17.02
N ALA A 489 2.69 5.43 17.08
CA ALA A 489 1.56 4.96 17.88
C ALA A 489 1.89 3.75 18.76
N ASP A 490 1.53 3.85 20.05
CA ASP A 490 1.57 2.74 20.99
C ASP A 490 0.26 2.56 21.77
N GLY A 491 0.21 1.56 22.64
CA GLY A 491 -0.90 1.30 23.55
C GLY A 491 -1.66 0.01 23.23
N THR A 492 -2.97 0.02 23.49
CA THR A 492 -3.81 -1.18 23.35
C THR A 492 -5.10 -0.90 22.56
N ASN A 493 -5.45 -1.78 21.61
CA ASN A 493 -6.67 -1.69 20.79
C ASN A 493 -6.77 -0.38 19.98
N GLY A 494 -5.64 0.14 19.52
CA GLY A 494 -5.57 1.34 18.70
C GLY A 494 -5.75 1.05 17.22
N VAL A 495 -6.40 1.96 16.49
CA VAL A 495 -6.64 1.80 15.05
C VAL A 495 -6.28 3.09 14.28
N VAL A 496 -5.50 2.96 13.22
CA VAL A 496 -5.33 3.97 12.18
C VAL A 496 -5.91 3.47 10.87
N GLN A 497 -6.88 4.21 10.32
CA GLN A 497 -7.61 3.78 9.14
C GLN A 497 -8.03 4.88 8.18
N ASN A 498 -8.21 4.52 6.91
CA ASN A 498 -8.72 5.41 5.85
C ASN A 498 -7.88 6.70 5.68
N CYS A 499 -6.63 6.70 6.13
CA CYS A 499 -5.77 7.88 6.08
C CYS A 499 -4.98 7.95 4.77
N ARG A 500 -4.57 9.17 4.43
CA ARG A 500 -3.55 9.48 3.43
C ARG A 500 -2.31 9.99 4.16
N VAL A 501 -1.15 9.41 3.88
CA VAL A 501 0.11 9.87 4.46
C VAL A 501 1.13 9.99 3.33
N ASP A 502 1.59 11.20 3.06
CA ASP A 502 2.42 11.47 1.90
C ASP A 502 3.52 12.47 2.20
N SER A 503 4.66 12.32 1.52
CA SER A 503 5.78 13.26 1.61
C SER A 503 6.23 13.54 3.07
N THR A 504 6.23 12.51 3.90
CA THR A 504 6.74 12.59 5.28
C THR A 504 8.25 12.45 5.30
N TRP A 505 8.88 12.99 6.33
CA TRP A 505 10.33 13.03 6.52
C TRP A 505 10.89 11.78 7.22
N ALA A 506 10.01 10.97 7.81
CA ALA A 506 10.30 9.66 8.38
C ALA A 506 9.13 8.70 8.05
N ASP A 507 8.87 7.71 8.90
CA ASP A 507 7.83 6.71 8.71
C ASP A 507 6.46 7.33 8.40
N GLY A 508 5.69 6.66 7.54
CA GLY A 508 4.27 7.01 7.39
C GLY A 508 3.48 6.67 8.64
N ILE A 509 3.45 5.38 8.99
CA ILE A 509 2.75 4.86 10.17
C ILE A 509 3.66 3.86 10.89
N ASN A 510 4.07 4.18 12.11
CA ASN A 510 4.86 3.30 12.98
C ASN A 510 4.01 2.85 14.18
N LEU A 511 3.64 1.56 14.20
CA LEU A 511 3.01 0.90 15.35
C LEU A 511 4.12 0.32 16.23
N ASN A 512 4.21 0.78 17.48
CA ASN A 512 5.29 0.41 18.39
C ASN A 512 4.82 0.20 19.83
N ASN A 513 5.79 -0.11 20.70
CA ASN A 513 5.67 -0.19 22.15
C ASN A 513 6.75 0.68 22.84
N GLY A 514 7.27 1.71 22.17
CA GLY A 514 8.44 2.47 22.62
C GLY A 514 8.12 3.81 23.31
N ASN A 515 6.86 4.22 23.45
CA ASN A 515 6.51 5.48 24.13
C ASN A 515 6.14 5.24 25.61
N THR A 516 5.67 6.28 26.31
CA THR A 516 5.68 6.41 27.79
C THR A 516 4.99 5.28 28.60
N ASN A 517 4.20 4.41 27.96
CA ASN A 517 3.55 3.26 28.61
C ASN A 517 4.16 1.90 28.24
N ASN A 518 5.05 1.84 27.25
CA ASN A 518 5.82 0.67 26.83
C ASN A 518 5.00 -0.57 26.43
N VAL A 519 3.84 -0.39 25.77
CA VAL A 519 2.91 -1.45 25.36
C VAL A 519 2.50 -1.28 23.91
N GLY A 520 2.43 -2.36 23.13
CA GLY A 520 1.83 -2.38 21.79
C GLY A 520 1.02 -3.65 21.59
N ASN A 521 -0.29 -3.60 21.87
CA ASN A 521 -1.17 -4.78 21.83
C ASN A 521 -2.42 -4.51 20.99
N ASN A 522 -2.77 -5.43 20.08
CA ASN A 522 -3.95 -5.33 19.22
C ASN A 522 -4.02 -3.99 18.45
N LEU A 523 -2.88 -3.49 17.97
CA LEU A 523 -2.85 -2.26 17.17
C LEU A 523 -3.13 -2.61 15.71
N THR A 524 -3.86 -1.75 15.01
CA THR A 524 -4.25 -1.98 13.62
C THR A 524 -3.95 -0.77 12.74
N ALA A 525 -3.24 -1.00 11.62
CA ALA A 525 -3.18 -0.08 10.49
C ALA A 525 -3.95 -0.70 9.32
N GLN A 526 -5.09 -0.11 8.94
CA GLN A 526 -5.91 -0.66 7.87
C GLN A 526 -6.46 0.36 6.86
N ASN A 527 -6.55 -0.04 5.59
CA ASN A 527 -7.14 0.80 4.54
C ASN A 527 -6.49 2.20 4.41
N ASN A 528 -5.18 2.30 4.65
CA ASN A 528 -4.43 3.55 4.51
C ASN A 528 -3.68 3.61 3.17
N PHE A 529 -3.62 4.80 2.59
CA PHE A 529 -2.81 5.09 1.40
C PHE A 529 -1.59 5.89 1.82
N VAL A 530 -0.39 5.37 1.55
CA VAL A 530 0.89 5.94 1.96
C VAL A 530 1.78 6.13 0.73
N ARG A 531 2.37 7.30 0.53
CA ARG A 531 3.23 7.55 -0.65
C ARG A 531 4.40 8.49 -0.35
N GLY A 532 5.61 8.16 -0.78
CA GLY A 532 6.74 9.11 -0.68
C GLY A 532 7.20 9.38 0.76
N THR A 533 7.16 8.39 1.64
CA THR A 533 7.61 8.55 3.04
C THR A 533 9.13 8.46 3.17
N GLY A 534 9.64 9.07 4.24
CA GLY A 534 11.06 9.23 4.51
C GLY A 534 11.72 8.17 5.34
N ASP A 535 10.99 7.12 5.64
CA ASP A 535 11.45 5.85 6.17
C ASP A 535 10.34 4.85 5.79
N ASP A 536 10.18 3.78 6.56
CA ASP A 536 9.15 2.78 6.34
C ASP A 536 7.76 3.39 6.14
N GLY A 537 7.10 3.02 5.04
CA GLY A 537 5.73 3.50 4.81
C GLY A 537 4.80 3.06 5.93
N ILE A 538 4.85 1.79 6.32
CA ILE A 538 4.22 1.27 7.53
C ILE A 538 5.17 0.33 8.26
N ALA A 539 5.36 0.53 9.56
CA ALA A 539 6.22 -0.30 10.41
C ALA A 539 5.46 -0.92 11.58
N ILE A 540 5.81 -2.18 11.90
CA ILE A 540 5.65 -2.79 13.22
C ILE A 540 7.02 -2.75 13.87
N ASN A 541 7.16 -2.03 14.99
CA ASN A 541 8.45 -1.80 15.63
C ASN A 541 8.41 -2.17 17.11
N ASP A 542 8.80 -3.42 17.40
CA ASP A 542 8.85 -3.97 18.75
C ASP A 542 10.20 -3.69 19.40
N ASP A 543 10.17 -2.83 20.43
CA ASP A 543 11.29 -2.51 21.30
C ASP A 543 11.41 -3.54 22.44
N SER A 544 12.54 -4.25 22.48
CA SER A 544 12.84 -5.27 23.50
C SER A 544 13.00 -4.74 24.93
N THR A 545 13.13 -3.42 25.12
CA THR A 545 13.14 -2.80 26.44
C THR A 545 11.73 -2.64 27.03
N SER A 546 10.71 -2.90 26.21
CA SER A 546 9.30 -2.81 26.54
C SER A 546 8.63 -4.19 26.56
N GLN A 547 7.33 -4.23 26.88
CA GLN A 547 6.56 -5.46 26.73
C GLN A 547 6.48 -5.80 25.23
N GLN A 548 6.97 -6.99 24.87
CA GLN A 548 6.83 -7.60 23.54
C GLN A 548 5.45 -7.30 22.93
N MET A 549 5.45 -6.72 21.73
CA MET A 549 4.22 -6.42 21.00
C MET A 549 3.43 -7.69 20.67
N THR A 550 2.10 -7.62 20.72
CA THR A 550 1.24 -8.75 20.37
C THR A 550 0.03 -8.38 19.52
N ASN A 551 -0.33 -9.26 18.58
CA ASN A 551 -1.52 -9.17 17.73
C ASN A 551 -1.60 -7.90 16.87
N ILE A 552 -0.48 -7.49 16.26
CA ILE A 552 -0.48 -6.29 15.42
C ILE A 552 -1.04 -6.64 14.04
N THR A 553 -1.93 -5.80 13.52
CA THR A 553 -2.60 -6.03 12.23
C THR A 553 -2.24 -4.92 11.24
N VAL A 554 -1.70 -5.29 10.08
CA VAL A 554 -1.47 -4.37 8.95
C VAL A 554 -2.22 -4.92 7.74
N LEU A 555 -3.38 -4.34 7.45
CA LEU A 555 -4.37 -4.93 6.57
C LEU A 555 -4.83 -3.96 5.47
N ASN A 556 -4.80 -4.38 4.21
CA ASN A 556 -5.43 -3.62 3.12
C ASN A 556 -4.86 -2.20 2.95
N ASN A 557 -3.55 -1.98 3.14
CA ASN A 557 -2.91 -0.68 2.92
C ASN A 557 -2.22 -0.63 1.55
N THR A 558 -2.17 0.54 0.93
CA THR A 558 -1.34 0.80 -0.25
C THR A 558 -0.16 1.65 0.17
N VAL A 559 1.07 1.21 -0.13
CA VAL A 559 2.30 1.93 0.15
C VAL A 559 3.13 2.07 -1.13
N VAL A 560 3.48 3.29 -1.51
CA VAL A 560 4.11 3.60 -2.80
C VAL A 560 5.37 4.45 -2.60
N ALA A 561 6.48 4.05 -3.20
CA ALA A 561 7.69 4.85 -3.31
C ALA A 561 8.16 5.57 -2.04
N PRO A 562 8.26 4.89 -0.87
CA PRO A 562 9.03 5.43 0.25
C PRO A 562 10.46 5.67 -0.25
N TRP A 563 10.93 6.91 -0.11
CA TRP A 563 12.21 7.33 -0.68
C TRP A 563 13.40 6.83 0.14
N TRP A 564 13.15 6.38 1.37
CA TRP A 564 14.09 5.66 2.22
C TRP A 564 13.39 4.47 2.92
N ALA A 565 14.18 3.47 3.33
CA ALA A 565 13.75 2.20 3.91
C ALA A 565 12.72 1.43 3.05
N ASN A 566 11.67 0.87 3.66
CA ASN A 566 10.80 -0.17 3.08
C ASN A 566 9.39 0.31 2.79
N ASN A 567 8.64 -0.40 1.93
CA ASN A 567 7.19 -0.17 1.92
C ASN A 567 6.57 -0.61 3.26
N ILE A 568 6.87 -1.84 3.71
CA ILE A 568 6.43 -2.33 5.01
C ILE A 568 7.60 -2.96 5.76
N GLY A 569 7.84 -2.50 6.98
CA GLY A 569 8.80 -3.07 7.94
C GLY A 569 8.09 -3.86 9.04
N ILE A 570 8.49 -5.12 9.26
CA ILE A 570 8.00 -5.96 10.36
C ILE A 570 9.19 -6.30 11.24
N TYR A 571 9.30 -5.66 12.40
CA TYR A 571 10.45 -5.76 13.29
C TYR A 571 10.05 -6.25 14.67
N GLY A 572 10.09 -7.57 14.85
CA GLY A 572 9.66 -8.21 16.09
C GLY A 572 8.14 -8.31 16.24
N GLY A 573 7.70 -8.77 17.40
CA GLY A 573 6.29 -8.99 17.72
C GLY A 573 5.89 -10.48 17.81
N THR A 574 4.63 -10.71 18.21
CA THR A 574 4.03 -12.04 18.33
C THR A 574 2.60 -12.00 17.82
N ASN A 575 2.26 -12.95 16.96
CA ASN A 575 0.96 -13.12 16.33
C ASN A 575 0.58 -11.93 15.45
N ASP A 576 1.57 -11.36 14.76
CA ASP A 576 1.35 -10.27 13.83
C ASP A 576 0.69 -10.79 12.55
N PHE A 577 -0.22 -10.01 12.00
CA PHE A 577 -1.01 -10.34 10.83
C PHE A 577 -0.90 -9.22 9.80
N VAL A 578 -0.13 -9.46 8.74
CA VAL A 578 0.14 -8.49 7.69
C VAL A 578 -0.41 -9.04 6.38
N ALA A 579 -1.56 -8.52 5.95
CA ALA A 579 -2.31 -9.13 4.86
C ALA A 579 -2.91 -8.16 3.84
N ASN A 580 -3.00 -8.62 2.60
CA ASN A 580 -3.69 -7.94 1.50
C ASN A 580 -3.20 -6.49 1.25
N ASN A 581 -1.95 -6.18 1.59
CA ASN A 581 -1.37 -4.88 1.30
C ASN A 581 -0.84 -4.81 -0.14
N LEU A 582 -0.76 -3.61 -0.70
CA LEU A 582 -0.14 -3.31 -1.98
C LEU A 582 1.11 -2.46 -1.75
N CYS A 583 2.27 -3.03 -1.99
CA CYS A 583 3.58 -2.38 -1.89
C CYS A 583 4.14 -2.12 -3.28
N MET A 584 4.55 -0.90 -3.57
CA MET A 584 5.02 -0.51 -4.90
C MET A 584 6.28 0.35 -4.80
N ASP A 585 7.22 0.09 -5.71
CA ASP A 585 8.29 1.02 -6.09
C ASP A 585 9.20 1.47 -4.93
N SER A 586 9.58 0.57 -4.01
CA SER A 586 10.53 0.91 -2.93
C SER A 586 11.86 1.46 -3.50
N VAL A 587 12.35 2.57 -2.94
CA VAL A 587 13.43 3.35 -3.61
C VAL A 587 14.82 2.92 -3.19
N LYS A 588 15.04 2.59 -1.91
CA LYS A 588 16.38 2.26 -1.38
C LYS A 588 16.47 0.84 -0.84
N GLU A 589 15.42 0.33 -0.19
CA GLU A 589 15.45 -1.02 0.40
C GLU A 589 14.32 -1.93 -0.11
N TYR A 590 13.72 -2.71 0.79
CA TYR A 590 12.82 -3.81 0.47
C TYR A 590 11.42 -3.31 0.11
N GLY A 591 10.69 -4.12 -0.65
CA GLY A 591 9.23 -3.99 -0.66
C GLY A 591 8.68 -4.29 0.73
N ILE A 592 8.89 -5.52 1.20
CA ILE A 592 8.53 -5.92 2.56
C ILE A 592 9.75 -6.52 3.27
N SER A 593 10.07 -5.99 4.46
CA SER A 593 11.11 -6.51 5.34
C SER A 593 10.48 -7.23 6.53
N ILE A 594 10.87 -8.49 6.78
CA ILE A 594 10.29 -9.34 7.82
C ILE A 594 11.41 -9.86 8.71
N GLY A 595 11.56 -9.34 9.92
CA GLY A 595 12.62 -9.76 10.82
C GLY A 595 12.64 -8.98 12.12
N VAL A 596 13.82 -8.42 12.44
CA VAL A 596 14.05 -7.62 13.65
C VAL A 596 14.90 -6.40 13.32
N PHE A 597 14.64 -5.28 14.01
CA PHE A 597 15.35 -4.03 13.75
C PHE A 597 16.70 -4.00 14.47
N THR A 598 17.79 -4.37 13.79
CA THR A 598 19.11 -4.50 14.43
C THR A 598 19.84 -3.17 14.68
N GLY A 599 19.29 -2.02 14.25
CA GLY A 599 19.99 -0.72 14.22
C GLY A 599 20.19 -0.04 15.59
N ASN A 600 19.26 -0.21 16.54
CA ASN A 600 19.24 0.57 17.80
C ASN A 600 19.49 -0.25 19.08
N GLY A 601 19.96 -1.49 18.97
CA GLY A 601 20.36 -2.32 20.12
C GLY A 601 19.23 -2.80 21.03
N SER A 602 17.98 -2.47 20.73
CA SER A 602 16.78 -2.83 21.51
C SER A 602 15.74 -3.57 20.66
N ALA A 603 16.16 -4.51 19.81
CA ALA A 603 15.27 -5.21 18.88
C ALA A 603 14.47 -6.34 19.56
N GLY A 604 13.14 -6.25 19.56
CA GLY A 604 12.23 -7.33 19.92
C GLY A 604 12.34 -8.51 18.96
N SER A 605 12.13 -9.73 19.44
CA SER A 605 12.13 -10.94 18.58
C SER A 605 10.79 -11.08 17.87
N LEU A 606 10.79 -11.56 16.63
CA LEU A 606 9.58 -11.95 15.90
C LEU A 606 9.28 -13.42 16.21
N LEU A 607 8.35 -13.69 17.12
CA LEU A 607 8.12 -15.04 17.66
C LEU A 607 7.08 -15.86 16.88
N THR A 608 6.11 -15.16 16.27
CA THR A 608 5.12 -15.70 15.33
C THR A 608 4.59 -14.55 14.47
N GLY A 609 4.35 -14.81 13.18
CA GLY A 609 3.75 -13.81 12.28
C GLY A 609 3.20 -14.45 11.01
N TYR A 610 2.16 -13.85 10.44
CA TYR A 610 1.45 -14.31 9.25
C TYR A 610 1.45 -13.19 8.22
N ILE A 611 2.22 -13.38 7.14
CA ILE A 611 2.37 -12.41 6.06
C ILE A 611 1.67 -13.00 4.85
N GLU A 612 0.42 -12.59 4.61
CA GLU A 612 -0.52 -13.30 3.75
C GLU A 612 -1.11 -12.47 2.62
N GLY A 613 -1.05 -12.96 1.39
CA GLY A 613 -1.79 -12.36 0.26
C GLY A 613 -1.36 -10.93 -0.11
N ASN A 614 -0.20 -10.47 0.36
CA ASN A 614 0.33 -9.15 -0.01
C ASN A 614 0.81 -9.15 -1.46
N THR A 615 0.74 -8.01 -2.11
CA THR A 615 1.25 -7.80 -3.46
C THR A 615 2.38 -6.79 -3.45
N VAL A 616 3.56 -7.20 -3.88
CA VAL A 616 4.74 -6.36 -4.08
C VAL A 616 4.98 -6.19 -5.58
N LEU A 617 4.84 -4.97 -6.08
CA LEU A 617 5.11 -4.63 -7.48
C LEU A 617 6.39 -3.80 -7.55
N ARG A 618 7.38 -4.28 -8.31
CA ARG A 618 8.65 -3.54 -8.52
C ARG A 618 9.33 -3.14 -7.20
N GLY A 619 9.18 -3.98 -6.17
CA GLY A 619 9.85 -3.79 -4.88
C GLY A 619 11.30 -4.28 -4.91
N GLY A 620 12.05 -3.87 -3.89
CA GLY A 620 13.49 -4.06 -3.82
C GLY A 620 14.23 -2.99 -4.62
N SER A 621 15.42 -2.59 -4.15
CA SER A 621 16.24 -1.59 -4.83
C SER A 621 17.73 -1.72 -4.45
N PHE A 622 18.55 -0.78 -4.90
CA PHE A 622 19.98 -0.71 -4.59
C PHE A 622 20.22 0.42 -3.60
N GLY A 623 20.34 0.09 -2.32
CA GLY A 623 20.63 1.05 -1.25
C GLY A 623 21.82 0.58 -0.44
N TYR A 624 22.58 1.49 0.18
CA TYR A 624 23.72 1.14 1.06
C TYR A 624 24.80 0.22 0.46
N GLY A 625 24.86 0.08 -0.87
CA GLY A 625 25.75 -0.89 -1.50
C GLY A 625 25.23 -2.34 -1.52
N ASN A 626 23.97 -2.56 -1.12
CA ASN A 626 23.28 -3.84 -1.12
C ASN A 626 22.10 -3.86 -2.10
N LYS A 627 21.93 -4.98 -2.79
CA LYS A 627 20.77 -5.23 -3.66
C LYS A 627 19.69 -5.88 -2.82
N TYR A 628 18.64 -5.13 -2.51
CA TYR A 628 17.54 -5.60 -1.70
C TYR A 628 16.48 -6.30 -2.57
N PRO A 629 15.92 -7.44 -2.11
CA PRO A 629 14.87 -8.16 -2.81
C PRO A 629 13.52 -7.47 -2.69
N GLY A 630 12.54 -7.96 -3.45
CA GLY A 630 11.14 -7.57 -3.26
C GLY A 630 10.63 -7.89 -1.84
N MET A 631 11.06 -9.01 -1.27
CA MET A 631 10.74 -9.41 0.11
C MET A 631 11.94 -10.02 0.82
N GLY A 632 12.27 -9.53 2.01
CA GLY A 632 13.30 -10.10 2.89
C GLY A 632 12.68 -10.81 4.08
N VAL A 633 13.09 -12.05 4.36
CA VAL A 633 12.55 -12.86 5.46
C VAL A 633 13.66 -13.34 6.37
N GLY A 634 13.55 -13.03 7.67
CA GLY A 634 14.54 -13.37 8.68
C GLY A 634 15.54 -12.24 8.96
N VAL A 635 16.61 -12.57 9.66
CA VAL A 635 17.70 -11.64 10.01
C VAL A 635 19.06 -12.25 9.70
N THR A 636 20.05 -11.42 9.37
CA THR A 636 21.42 -11.91 9.13
C THR A 636 22.05 -12.49 10.39
N GLY A 637 22.72 -13.65 10.28
CA GLY A 637 23.69 -14.15 11.26
C GLY A 637 23.21 -14.73 12.59
N THR A 638 21.93 -14.64 13.00
CA THR A 638 21.45 -15.23 14.27
C THR A 638 20.09 -15.92 14.14
N THR A 639 19.87 -17.05 14.83
CA THR A 639 18.65 -17.88 14.70
C THR A 639 17.56 -17.59 15.71
N THR A 640 17.85 -16.85 16.79
CA THR A 640 16.99 -16.83 17.99
C THR A 640 15.92 -15.75 17.97
N SER A 641 15.96 -14.84 17.01
CA SER A 641 15.12 -13.64 16.99
C SER A 641 14.00 -13.68 15.96
N VAL A 642 13.96 -14.67 15.06
CA VAL A 642 12.85 -14.88 14.11
C VAL A 642 12.41 -16.35 14.15
N ASN A 643 11.16 -16.59 14.55
CA ASN A 643 10.60 -17.92 14.75
C ASN A 643 9.15 -18.00 14.24
N ASN A 644 8.75 -19.17 13.75
CA ASN A 644 7.36 -19.51 13.39
C ASN A 644 6.67 -18.46 12.50
N VAL A 645 7.39 -17.93 11.51
CA VAL A 645 6.86 -16.97 10.54
C VAL A 645 6.30 -17.73 9.34
N THR A 646 5.06 -17.42 8.96
CA THR A 646 4.41 -17.94 7.76
C THR A 646 4.29 -16.83 6.73
N VAL A 647 4.89 -17.04 5.56
CA VAL A 647 4.82 -16.16 4.38
C VAL A 647 4.03 -16.91 3.32
N CYS A 648 2.76 -16.57 3.16
CA CYS A 648 1.80 -17.37 2.41
C CYS A 648 1.05 -16.58 1.33
N GLY A 649 0.96 -17.13 0.12
CA GLY A 649 0.05 -16.61 -0.91
C GLY A 649 0.40 -15.22 -1.45
N ASN A 650 1.58 -14.69 -1.14
CA ASN A 650 2.01 -13.36 -1.59
C ASN A 650 2.32 -13.35 -3.08
N THR A 651 2.16 -12.20 -3.73
CA THR A 651 2.55 -11.98 -5.13
C THR A 651 3.69 -10.99 -5.18
N ILE A 652 4.84 -11.41 -5.70
CA ILE A 652 6.01 -10.54 -5.91
C ILE A 652 6.24 -10.48 -7.42
N GLN A 653 6.01 -9.31 -8.02
CA GLN A 653 6.02 -9.12 -9.46
C GLN A 653 7.03 -8.05 -9.86
N GLY A 654 7.98 -8.44 -10.70
CA GLY A 654 8.93 -7.50 -11.30
C GLY A 654 9.89 -6.86 -10.30
N SER A 655 10.28 -7.57 -9.24
CA SER A 655 11.23 -7.04 -8.26
C SER A 655 12.54 -6.61 -8.93
N MET A 656 13.14 -5.52 -8.45
CA MET A 656 14.30 -4.90 -9.10
C MET A 656 15.53 -5.81 -9.15
N PHE A 657 15.69 -6.64 -8.10
CA PHE A 657 16.74 -7.63 -7.96
C PHE A 657 16.13 -9.01 -7.68
N ASP A 658 16.46 -9.63 -6.55
CA ASP A 658 15.92 -10.93 -6.20
C ASP A 658 14.42 -10.82 -5.87
N GLY A 659 13.68 -11.91 -6.07
CA GLY A 659 12.27 -11.98 -5.69
C GLY A 659 12.10 -11.97 -4.17
N MET A 660 12.70 -12.96 -3.52
CA MET A 660 12.65 -13.14 -2.08
C MET A 660 13.98 -13.64 -1.54
N ASP A 661 14.51 -13.00 -0.51
CA ASP A 661 15.68 -13.50 0.20
C ASP A 661 15.28 -14.01 1.59
N ILE A 662 15.84 -15.17 1.94
CA ILE A 662 15.69 -15.82 3.23
C ILE A 662 17.02 -15.72 3.96
N PHE A 663 17.03 -14.99 5.06
CA PHE A 663 18.14 -14.88 5.99
C PHE A 663 18.00 -15.95 7.09
N SER A 664 18.29 -15.63 8.35
CA SER A 664 18.17 -16.59 9.46
C SER A 664 16.79 -16.54 10.11
N GLY A 665 16.29 -17.72 10.47
CA GLY A 665 15.01 -17.89 11.16
C GLY A 665 14.70 -19.38 11.36
N THR A 666 13.84 -19.68 12.32
CA THR A 666 13.46 -21.07 12.66
C THR A 666 11.97 -21.31 12.42
N ASN A 667 11.62 -22.51 11.98
CA ASN A 667 10.25 -22.94 11.68
C ASN A 667 9.53 -22.00 10.71
N MET A 668 10.25 -21.52 9.68
CA MET A 668 9.66 -20.64 8.68
C MET A 668 8.85 -21.46 7.67
N GLY A 669 7.65 -20.98 7.37
CA GLY A 669 6.79 -21.54 6.35
C GLY A 669 6.68 -20.59 5.17
N ILE A 670 7.22 -20.98 4.02
CA ILE A 670 7.15 -20.21 2.77
C ILE A 670 6.23 -20.99 1.85
N TYR A 671 5.01 -20.51 1.66
CA TYR A 671 3.98 -21.32 1.03
C TYR A 671 3.25 -20.53 -0.06
N TYR A 672 3.05 -21.15 -1.23
CA TYR A 672 2.10 -20.65 -2.24
C TYR A 672 2.37 -19.23 -2.75
N ASN A 673 3.60 -18.74 -2.60
CA ASN A 673 3.98 -17.43 -3.07
C ASN A 673 4.17 -17.50 -4.59
N ASN A 674 3.75 -16.43 -5.29
CA ASN A 674 3.98 -16.28 -6.72
C ASN A 674 5.04 -15.20 -6.95
N ILE A 675 6.25 -15.64 -7.31
CA ILE A 675 7.38 -14.79 -7.63
C ILE A 675 7.55 -14.78 -9.15
N ALA A 676 7.30 -13.62 -9.77
CA ALA A 676 7.23 -13.49 -11.20
C ALA A 676 8.16 -12.39 -11.71
N SER A 677 8.99 -12.76 -12.69
CA SER A 677 9.91 -11.85 -13.41
C SER A 677 10.88 -11.07 -12.50
N PRO A 678 11.62 -11.72 -11.58
CA PRO A 678 12.63 -11.04 -10.78
C PRO A 678 13.79 -10.52 -11.65
N GLY A 679 14.40 -9.41 -11.25
CA GLY A 679 15.59 -8.84 -11.89
C GLY A 679 16.83 -9.71 -11.78
N LEU A 680 16.94 -10.54 -10.72
CA LEU A 680 18.03 -11.50 -10.50
C LEU A 680 17.47 -12.92 -10.29
N ALA A 681 17.53 -13.47 -9.07
CA ALA A 681 17.04 -14.79 -8.73
C ALA A 681 15.58 -14.75 -8.26
N GLY A 682 14.90 -15.89 -8.32
CA GLY A 682 13.57 -16.03 -7.69
C GLY A 682 13.67 -15.98 -6.17
N ILE A 683 14.24 -17.02 -5.58
CA ILE A 683 14.45 -17.15 -4.13
C ILE A 683 15.93 -17.36 -3.83
N VAL A 684 16.46 -16.65 -2.84
CA VAL A 684 17.84 -16.83 -2.35
C VAL A 684 17.83 -17.17 -0.87
N ILE A 685 18.49 -18.26 -0.48
CA ILE A 685 18.86 -18.50 0.92
C ILE A 685 20.23 -17.86 1.13
N ASP A 686 20.30 -16.82 1.95
CA ASP A 686 21.53 -16.05 2.19
C ASP A 686 22.65 -16.94 2.73
N SER A 687 23.90 -16.59 2.41
CA SER A 687 25.09 -17.35 2.81
C SER A 687 25.28 -17.43 4.33
N SER A 688 24.81 -16.41 5.06
CA SER A 688 24.88 -16.34 6.53
C SER A 688 23.65 -16.92 7.22
N ALA A 689 22.68 -17.45 6.45
CA ALA A 689 21.44 -17.96 7.00
C ALA A 689 21.67 -19.16 7.93
N HIS A 690 20.95 -19.14 9.06
CA HIS A 690 20.87 -20.26 10.00
C HIS A 690 19.41 -20.57 10.34
N GLY A 691 19.13 -21.84 10.63
CA GLY A 691 17.80 -22.32 11.02
C GLY A 691 17.15 -23.20 9.95
N ASN A 692 15.85 -23.01 9.70
CA ASN A 692 15.13 -23.83 8.73
C ASN A 692 13.92 -23.14 8.10
N ALA A 693 13.57 -23.58 6.89
CA ALA A 693 12.35 -23.21 6.21
C ALA A 693 11.74 -24.40 5.43
N ALA A 694 10.41 -24.45 5.39
CA ALA A 694 9.65 -25.32 4.52
C ALA A 694 9.07 -24.50 3.36
N PHE A 695 9.28 -24.95 2.12
CA PHE A 695 8.80 -24.33 0.88
C PHE A 695 7.76 -25.25 0.23
N ILE A 696 6.51 -24.82 0.16
CA ILE A 696 5.41 -25.67 -0.33
C ILE A 696 4.64 -24.93 -1.41
N ASP A 697 4.59 -25.54 -2.61
CA ASP A 697 3.85 -25.06 -3.79
C ASP A 697 4.07 -23.57 -4.12
N ASP A 698 5.27 -23.05 -3.84
CA ASP A 698 5.69 -21.74 -4.33
C ASP A 698 5.92 -21.80 -5.85
N ILE A 699 5.60 -20.72 -6.55
CA ILE A 699 5.75 -20.59 -8.00
C ILE A 699 6.80 -19.53 -8.28
N VAL A 700 7.88 -19.93 -8.95
CA VAL A 700 8.86 -19.00 -9.54
C VAL A 700 8.77 -19.08 -11.06
N GLN A 701 8.47 -17.95 -11.71
CA GLN A 701 8.23 -17.90 -13.15
C GLN A 701 8.71 -16.59 -13.79
N GLY A 702 8.74 -16.56 -15.14
CA GLY A 702 9.15 -15.37 -15.89
C GLY A 702 10.65 -15.04 -15.81
N LEU A 703 11.49 -16.05 -15.54
CA LEU A 703 12.94 -15.89 -15.47
C LEU A 703 13.55 -15.68 -16.87
N ASN A 704 14.49 -14.75 -16.96
CA ASN A 704 15.37 -14.60 -18.11
C ASN A 704 16.34 -15.78 -18.22
N ALA A 705 16.89 -15.98 -19.42
CA ALA A 705 17.87 -17.03 -19.67
C ALA A 705 19.07 -16.92 -18.72
N GLY A 706 19.32 -17.99 -17.95
CA GLY A 706 20.43 -18.07 -16.99
C GLY A 706 20.12 -17.54 -15.58
N GLN A 707 18.95 -16.94 -15.35
CA GLN A 707 18.52 -16.57 -13.99
C GLN A 707 18.09 -17.82 -13.20
N PRO A 708 18.57 -18.00 -11.95
CA PRO A 708 18.17 -19.13 -11.13
C PRO A 708 16.79 -18.89 -10.50
N ALA A 709 15.94 -19.91 -10.50
CA ALA A 709 14.68 -19.87 -9.77
C ALA A 709 14.89 -19.89 -8.26
N TYR A 710 15.92 -20.61 -7.82
CA TYR A 710 16.25 -20.82 -6.42
C TYR A 710 17.75 -20.98 -6.27
N THR A 711 18.33 -20.30 -5.28
CA THR A 711 19.75 -20.41 -4.93
C THR A 711 19.88 -20.63 -3.43
N LYS A 712 20.58 -21.68 -3.01
CA LYS A 712 20.91 -21.93 -1.61
C LYS A 712 22.39 -21.67 -1.35
N ASN A 713 22.72 -20.51 -0.79
CA ASN A 713 24.10 -20.14 -0.49
C ASN A 713 24.55 -20.63 0.89
N ALA A 714 23.64 -20.76 1.85
CA ALA A 714 23.95 -21.33 3.16
C ALA A 714 24.32 -22.82 3.08
N SER A 715 25.25 -23.24 3.95
CA SER A 715 25.56 -24.67 4.11
C SER A 715 24.35 -25.42 4.69
N SER A 716 24.14 -26.67 4.28
CA SER A 716 23.06 -27.51 4.82
C SER A 716 23.21 -27.83 6.31
N ALA A 717 24.40 -27.60 6.90
CA ALA A 717 24.61 -27.70 8.34
C ALA A 717 24.04 -26.48 9.09
N ASN A 718 24.01 -25.31 8.45
CA ASN A 718 23.54 -24.06 9.05
C ASN A 718 22.06 -23.83 8.79
N PHE A 719 21.62 -24.05 7.54
CA PHE A 719 20.23 -23.83 7.14
C PHE A 719 19.65 -25.04 6.41
N THR A 720 18.58 -25.61 6.95
CA THR A 720 17.87 -26.73 6.32
C THR A 720 16.63 -26.24 5.57
N THR A 721 16.43 -26.82 4.40
CA THR A 721 15.31 -26.53 3.51
C THR A 721 14.56 -27.82 3.27
N SER A 722 13.23 -27.74 3.20
CA SER A 722 12.36 -28.88 2.96
C SER A 722 11.13 -28.45 2.18
N GLY A 723 10.33 -29.42 1.71
CA GLY A 723 9.02 -29.17 1.12
C GLY A 723 8.87 -29.75 -0.29
N SER A 724 7.74 -29.46 -0.93
CA SER A 724 7.30 -30.14 -2.15
C SER A 724 6.31 -29.29 -2.94
N GLY A 725 6.04 -29.68 -4.19
CA GLY A 725 5.01 -29.02 -5.02
C GLY A 725 5.45 -27.69 -5.66
N ASN A 726 6.64 -27.19 -5.31
CA ASN A 726 7.20 -25.97 -5.87
C ASN A 726 7.39 -26.06 -7.39
N VAL A 727 7.07 -24.96 -8.08
CA VAL A 727 7.21 -24.84 -9.53
C VAL A 727 8.43 -23.98 -9.83
N GLY A 728 9.36 -24.55 -10.62
CA GLY A 728 10.61 -23.89 -11.02
C GLY A 728 11.83 -24.29 -10.18
N PHE A 729 11.65 -24.93 -9.02
CA PHE A 729 12.77 -25.32 -8.15
C PHE A 729 12.46 -26.51 -7.23
N THR A 730 13.49 -27.02 -6.55
CA THR A 730 13.38 -27.97 -5.44
C THR A 730 14.28 -27.47 -4.29
N PRO A 731 13.77 -27.34 -3.05
CA PRO A 731 14.47 -26.69 -1.94
C PRO A 731 15.72 -27.40 -1.43
#